data_AF-A0A1I3R8F2-F1
#
_entry.id   AF-A0A1I3R8F2-F1
#
_cell.length_a   1.000
_cell.length_b   1.000
_cell.length_c   1.000
_cell.angle_alpha   90.00
_cell.angle_beta   90.00
_cell.angle_gamma   90.00
#
_symmetry.space_group_name_H-M   'P 1'
#
loop_
_entity.id
_entity.type
_entity.pdbx_description
1 polymer ?
#
loop_
_entity_poly.entity_id
_entity_poly.type
_entity_poly.pdbx_seq_one_letter_code
_entity_poly.pdbx_strand_id
1 'polypeptide(L)'
;MKKKVIACFTAFIVASSWGVFAQESGYIKHRVNRGETVSKIAREYGLSVTELIEHNPEAKNGIRENEFVLIPNKEPQPIVKDSKKVMETPPIKTHVVEVKETIYSLTRKFKISVQDIYKWNPGLKENGLKVGETIYISEDPSITALQDKFKEKNESSKEFNKLDYIYKIVEPKETLYGIANEYNTTVQNLIILNPELGKRELKIGEKIKVPSVFKKGIGKMEEDQIKDILKGGTTKIKVEPKETIYSITKDYGISAEELLKLNPDLRFGLKTGMELNVPKTGIESYDAKKNLNYETVFSNKHSAVISNLEKSIVKTNSKEIAFLLPFNVDNLGSDIERKLKTDSFLNMTLDFYAGSLLAIEEANKLGLPLNVKVYDSNESKNNSSVASIVSKEEFQDVDVVIGPFFQNNINLLTQKLKNTDIVMVSPLSNEKAITESSNVIQTMPHSDVLKSTLLDYFISQKSNITVIVDDKKSSTKNFLQKEYPNVRVLNSSAAKTIGNYLVANTKNVFILDSNSIETALETTNQLLNKKDLFDIQLAAFEKNDVFDYSEITIEKLVALKLTYPSVTRENETEAGSLFAKNYKAKNNIYPSRYATRGYDVTMDVILRMFQKDGFLASMNSNSQQIENKFIYVTNSNGVIRNTGVYLLQYGEDLTINVIQ
;
A
#
# COMPACT_ATOMS: atom_id res chain seq x y z
N MET A 1 38.87 22.18 86.48
CA MET A 1 38.50 23.40 85.72
C MET A 1 37.08 23.26 85.18
N LYS A 2 36.27 24.32 85.20
CA LYS A 2 34.92 24.37 84.60
C LYS A 2 34.89 25.41 83.47
N LYS A 3 33.86 25.31 82.61
CA LYS A 3 33.32 26.29 81.63
C LYS A 3 33.61 26.04 80.14
N LYS A 4 32.50 25.83 79.43
CA LYS A 4 32.12 26.15 78.03
C LYS A 4 31.80 24.90 77.21
N VAL A 5 30.59 24.31 77.25
CA VAL A 5 29.20 24.83 77.18
C VAL A 5 28.81 25.31 75.77
N ILE A 6 28.00 24.48 75.10
CA ILE A 6 27.00 24.76 74.05
C ILE A 6 27.50 25.43 72.75
N ALA A 7 27.51 24.67 71.64
CA ALA A 7 26.95 25.04 70.33
C ALA A 7 27.27 24.02 69.20
N CYS A 8 26.82 22.75 69.29
CA CYS A 8 26.99 21.77 68.19
C CYS A 8 25.80 20.80 67.97
N PHE A 9 24.67 20.95 68.66
CA PHE A 9 23.52 20.02 68.54
C PHE A 9 22.24 20.66 67.96
N THR A 10 22.41 21.74 67.19
CA THR A 10 21.33 22.43 66.44
C THR A 10 21.72 22.72 64.98
N ALA A 11 22.70 21.99 64.43
CA ALA A 11 23.25 22.20 63.09
C ALA A 11 23.15 20.95 62.18
N PHE A 12 22.20 20.04 62.45
CA PHE A 12 21.98 18.84 61.62
C PHE A 12 20.52 18.61 61.20
N ILE A 13 19.64 19.59 61.39
CA ILE A 13 18.24 19.56 60.91
C ILE A 13 17.83 20.93 60.31
N VAL A 14 18.72 21.56 59.52
CA VAL A 14 18.39 22.69 58.62
C VAL A 14 19.30 22.63 57.37
N ALA A 15 19.16 21.57 56.57
CA ALA A 15 19.88 21.42 55.30
C ALA A 15 19.06 20.65 54.24
N SER A 16 17.73 20.64 54.37
CA SER A 16 16.81 19.82 53.57
C SER A 16 15.67 20.66 53.00
N SER A 17 16.00 21.81 52.40
CA SER A 17 15.00 22.70 51.76
C SER A 17 15.62 23.66 50.72
N TRP A 18 16.47 23.14 49.83
CA TRP A 18 16.62 23.69 48.47
C TRP A 18 16.39 22.59 47.45
N GLY A 19 15.12 22.29 47.20
CA GLY A 19 14.73 21.59 45.99
C GLY A 19 15.05 22.48 44.79
N VAL A 20 15.99 22.07 43.96
CA VAL A 20 16.11 22.62 42.61
C VAL A 20 14.89 22.12 41.86
N PHE A 21 13.87 22.97 41.76
CA PHE A 21 12.75 22.74 40.86
C PHE A 21 13.32 22.72 39.43
N ALA A 22 13.38 21.53 38.83
CA ALA A 22 13.51 21.42 37.38
C ALA A 22 12.24 22.01 36.79
N GLN A 23 12.36 23.17 36.15
CA GLN A 23 11.23 23.84 35.52
C GLN A 23 10.82 23.02 34.29
N GLU A 24 9.63 22.40 34.35
CA GLU A 24 9.08 21.66 33.22
C GLU A 24 8.99 22.57 31.99
N SER A 25 9.38 22.05 30.82
CA SER A 25 9.18 22.76 29.57
C SER A 25 7.69 22.98 29.37
N GLY A 26 7.27 24.24 29.19
CA GLY A 26 5.88 24.64 28.88
C GLY A 26 5.36 24.17 27.51
N TYR A 27 5.98 23.12 26.96
CA TYR A 27 5.65 22.47 25.71
C TYR A 27 5.79 20.95 25.86
N ILE A 28 4.77 20.20 25.44
CA ILE A 28 4.89 18.75 25.23
C ILE A 28 5.49 18.54 23.84
N LYS A 29 6.51 17.69 23.71
CA LYS A 29 7.06 17.30 22.41
C LYS A 29 6.34 16.07 21.89
N HIS A 30 5.43 16.26 20.94
CA HIS A 30 4.79 15.17 20.21
C HIS A 30 5.67 14.73 19.04
N ARG A 31 5.95 13.43 18.89
CA ARG A 31 6.68 12.88 17.73
C ARG A 31 5.68 12.42 16.68
N VAL A 32 5.72 13.03 15.51
CA VAL A 32 4.83 12.75 14.38
C VAL A 32 5.00 11.31 13.92
N ASN A 33 3.93 10.52 14.00
CA ASN A 33 3.85 9.16 13.49
C ASN A 33 3.49 9.16 11.99
N ARG A 34 3.65 8.00 11.36
CA ARG A 34 3.44 7.85 9.92
C ARG A 34 1.99 8.11 9.51
N GLY A 35 1.77 9.19 8.78
CA GLY A 35 0.45 9.59 8.28
C GLY A 35 -0.41 10.37 9.28
N GLU A 36 0.19 10.92 10.33
CA GLU A 36 -0.45 12.00 11.10
C GLU A 36 -0.45 13.32 10.31
N THR A 37 -1.45 14.15 10.63
CA THR A 37 -1.66 15.48 10.05
C THR A 37 -1.62 16.51 11.17
N VAL A 38 -1.36 17.78 10.81
CA VAL A 38 -1.41 18.90 11.77
C VAL A 38 -2.77 18.94 12.48
N SER A 39 -3.86 18.69 11.75
CA SER A 39 -5.22 18.58 12.27
C SER A 39 -5.39 17.46 13.29
N LYS A 40 -4.90 16.25 12.99
CA LYS A 40 -4.96 15.11 13.92
C LYS A 40 -4.20 15.39 15.22
N ILE A 41 -3.03 16.02 15.14
CA ILE A 41 -2.21 16.38 16.32
C ILE A 41 -2.86 17.52 17.11
N ALA A 42 -3.34 18.58 16.46
CA ALA A 42 -3.98 19.71 17.16
C ALA A 42 -5.15 19.21 18.02
N ARG A 43 -5.98 18.35 17.43
CA ARG A 43 -7.10 17.68 18.09
C ARG A 43 -6.68 16.72 19.21
N GLU A 44 -5.57 15.99 19.07
CA GLU A 44 -5.04 15.11 20.13
C GLU A 44 -4.82 15.86 21.46
N TYR A 45 -4.43 17.13 21.36
CA TYR A 45 -4.12 18.00 22.51
C TYR A 45 -5.19 19.07 22.77
N GLY A 46 -6.34 19.04 22.08
CA GLY A 46 -7.44 19.99 22.31
C GLY A 46 -7.15 21.43 21.82
N LEU A 47 -6.26 21.58 20.84
CA LEU A 47 -5.87 22.85 20.22
C LEU A 47 -6.58 23.04 18.88
N SER A 48 -6.70 24.29 18.42
CA SER A 48 -7.05 24.56 17.02
C SER A 48 -5.85 24.32 16.09
N VAL A 49 -6.10 24.07 14.79
CA VAL A 49 -5.03 23.92 13.79
C VAL A 49 -4.16 25.18 13.74
N THR A 50 -4.78 26.36 13.76
CA THR A 50 -4.11 27.66 13.81
C THR A 50 -3.23 27.80 15.04
N GLU A 51 -3.76 27.47 16.23
CA GLU A 51 -3.00 27.50 17.49
C GLU A 51 -1.81 26.54 17.48
N LEU A 52 -1.95 25.34 16.91
CA LEU A 52 -0.82 24.43 16.76
C LEU A 52 0.26 25.00 15.81
N ILE A 53 -0.14 25.63 14.70
CA ILE A 53 0.77 26.26 13.74
C ILE A 53 1.43 27.53 14.32
N GLU A 54 0.76 28.29 15.18
CA GLU A 54 1.36 29.44 15.87
C GLU A 54 2.56 29.04 16.72
N HIS A 55 2.50 27.87 17.36
CA HIS A 55 3.59 27.30 18.14
C HIS A 55 4.58 26.44 17.32
N ASN A 56 4.24 26.13 16.06
CA ASN A 56 5.06 25.34 15.12
C ASN A 56 5.01 25.96 13.71
N PRO A 57 5.64 27.14 13.47
CA PRO A 57 5.52 27.85 12.19
C PRO A 57 5.98 27.03 10.98
N GLU A 58 6.90 26.08 11.18
CA GLU A 58 7.35 25.11 10.20
C GLU A 58 6.26 24.12 9.75
N ALA A 59 5.34 23.72 10.65
CA ALA A 59 4.24 22.78 10.37
C ALA A 59 3.22 23.32 9.34
N LYS A 60 3.23 24.63 9.11
CA LYS A 60 2.54 25.30 7.98
C LYS A 60 2.91 24.73 6.61
N ASN A 61 4.10 24.14 6.50
CA ASN A 61 4.62 23.53 5.28
C ASN A 61 4.40 22.00 5.25
N GLY A 62 3.47 21.50 6.07
CA GLY A 62 3.29 20.08 6.37
C GLY A 62 4.18 19.60 7.51
N ILE A 63 3.93 18.37 7.96
CA ILE A 63 4.72 17.68 9.01
C ILE A 63 5.22 16.34 8.48
N ARG A 64 6.40 15.91 8.93
CA ARG A 64 7.05 14.68 8.46
C ARG A 64 7.14 13.62 9.54
N GLU A 65 7.09 12.36 9.13
CA GLU A 65 7.28 11.22 10.03
C GLU A 65 8.60 11.36 10.80
N ASN A 66 8.54 11.25 12.13
CA ASN A 66 9.62 11.45 13.11
C ASN A 66 10.02 12.91 13.40
N GLU A 67 9.33 13.90 12.84
CA GLU A 67 9.43 15.30 13.26
C GLU A 67 8.84 15.47 14.67
N PHE A 68 9.20 16.56 15.35
CA PHE A 68 8.65 16.90 16.67
C PHE A 68 7.82 18.17 16.59
N VAL A 69 6.56 18.07 16.99
CA VAL A 69 5.63 19.19 17.12
C VAL A 69 5.56 19.60 18.60
N LEU A 70 5.74 20.89 18.86
CA LEU A 70 5.68 21.53 20.16
C LEU A 70 4.23 21.89 20.50
N ILE A 71 3.63 21.15 21.43
CA ILE A 71 2.28 21.39 21.92
C ILE A 71 2.35 22.39 23.08
N PRO A 72 1.76 23.61 23.00
CA PRO A 72 1.72 24.54 24.12
C PRO A 72 0.99 23.93 25.32
N ASN A 73 1.60 24.03 26.51
CA ASN A 73 0.97 23.56 27.75
C ASN A 73 0.04 24.65 28.31
N LYS A 74 -1.26 24.39 28.36
CA LYS A 74 -2.31 25.37 28.75
C LYS A 74 -2.77 25.17 30.21
N GLU A 75 -2.06 25.78 31.16
CA GLU A 75 -2.59 26.28 32.44
C GLU A 75 -1.83 27.57 32.83
N PRO A 76 -2.37 28.49 33.68
CA PRO A 76 -2.03 29.92 33.63
C PRO A 76 -0.61 30.37 34.07
N GLN A 77 -0.12 31.39 33.35
CA GLN A 77 1.19 32.12 33.38
C GLN A 77 1.61 32.72 34.76
N PRO A 78 2.92 32.93 35.08
CA PRO A 78 3.83 33.87 34.35
C PRO A 78 5.38 33.62 34.26
N ILE A 79 5.95 33.77 33.04
CA ILE A 79 7.27 34.37 32.57
C ILE A 79 8.55 34.33 33.47
N VAL A 80 9.81 34.15 32.98
CA VAL A 80 10.77 35.13 32.34
C VAL A 80 12.02 34.41 31.70
N LYS A 81 12.91 35.16 31.01
CA LYS A 81 14.11 34.89 30.15
C LYS A 81 15.46 34.75 30.93
N ASP A 82 16.68 34.53 30.37
CA ASP A 82 17.28 34.41 29.01
C ASP A 82 18.72 33.80 29.06
N SER A 83 19.30 33.30 27.94
CA SER A 83 20.72 33.40 27.48
C SER A 83 21.28 32.23 26.60
N LYS A 84 22.20 32.55 25.66
CA LYS A 84 22.67 31.71 24.51
C LYS A 84 24.13 31.21 24.63
N LYS A 85 24.52 30.10 23.95
CA LYS A 85 25.59 30.04 22.90
C LYS A 85 25.68 28.66 22.16
N VAL A 86 26.68 28.49 21.26
CA VAL A 86 26.65 27.66 20.01
C VAL A 86 27.95 26.85 19.78
N MET A 87 27.83 25.61 19.24
CA MET A 87 28.84 24.71 18.59
C MET A 87 30.10 24.30 19.41
N GLU A 88 30.76 23.15 19.21
CA GLU A 88 31.12 22.38 17.99
C GLU A 88 30.96 20.84 18.15
N THR A 89 31.08 20.05 17.06
CA THR A 89 30.94 18.57 17.05
C THR A 89 32.18 17.83 16.50
N PRO A 90 32.57 16.67 17.08
CA PRO A 90 33.75 15.89 16.68
C PRO A 90 33.54 15.04 15.40
N PRO A 91 34.62 14.47 14.80
CA PRO A 91 34.52 13.69 13.57
C PRO A 91 33.74 12.37 13.75
N ILE A 92 32.83 12.13 12.80
CA ILE A 92 31.94 10.97 12.76
C ILE A 92 32.71 9.73 12.28
N LYS A 93 32.73 8.66 13.08
CA LYS A 93 33.45 7.40 12.76
C LYS A 93 32.61 6.36 12.01
N THR A 94 31.30 6.38 12.23
CA THR A 94 30.34 5.41 11.68
C THR A 94 29.11 6.13 11.14
N HIS A 95 28.47 5.54 10.13
CA HIS A 95 27.29 6.09 9.48
C HIS A 95 26.21 5.03 9.37
N VAL A 96 24.97 5.39 9.69
CA VAL A 96 23.80 4.51 9.53
C VAL A 96 23.18 4.80 8.17
N VAL A 97 23.12 3.80 7.31
CA VAL A 97 22.68 3.94 5.91
C VAL A 97 21.22 4.39 5.83
N GLU A 98 21.01 5.59 5.29
CA GLU A 98 19.70 6.21 5.11
C GLU A 98 18.98 5.67 3.86
N VAL A 99 17.67 5.91 3.78
CA VAL A 99 16.84 5.48 2.65
C VAL A 99 17.31 6.15 1.35
N LYS A 100 17.58 5.34 0.31
CA LYS A 100 18.16 5.72 -1.00
C LYS A 100 19.66 6.02 -1.01
N GLU A 101 20.39 5.81 0.08
CA GLU A 101 21.85 5.85 0.02
C GLU A 101 22.44 4.63 -0.70
N THR A 102 23.58 4.85 -1.33
CA THR A 102 24.38 3.85 -2.06
C THR A 102 25.84 4.04 -1.68
N ILE A 103 26.69 3.03 -1.92
CA ILE A 103 28.15 3.17 -1.74
C ILE A 103 28.67 4.42 -2.47
N TYR A 104 28.11 4.75 -3.64
CA TYR A 104 28.49 5.91 -4.45
C TYR A 104 27.93 7.27 -3.96
N SER A 105 26.83 7.30 -3.20
CA SER A 105 26.40 8.53 -2.52
C SER A 105 27.21 8.76 -1.24
N LEU A 106 27.58 7.68 -0.54
CA LEU A 106 28.33 7.72 0.71
C LEU A 106 29.78 8.17 0.51
N THR A 107 30.47 7.71 -0.53
CA THR A 107 31.80 8.23 -0.90
C THR A 107 31.79 9.73 -1.19
N ARG A 108 30.71 10.26 -1.78
CA ARG A 108 30.56 11.70 -2.04
C ARG A 108 30.13 12.49 -0.80
N LYS A 109 29.30 11.93 0.08
CA LYS A 109 28.87 12.51 1.36
C LYS A 109 30.05 12.68 2.32
N PHE A 110 30.94 11.68 2.39
CA PHE A 110 32.07 11.66 3.34
C PHE A 110 33.46 11.92 2.72
N LYS A 111 33.56 12.09 1.40
CA LYS A 111 34.82 12.34 0.65
C LYS A 111 35.88 11.23 0.82
N ILE A 112 35.43 9.98 0.93
CA ILE A 112 36.25 8.76 1.07
C ILE A 112 36.14 7.89 -0.18
N SER A 113 37.11 7.01 -0.45
CA SER A 113 37.06 6.17 -1.65
C SER A 113 36.15 4.94 -1.47
N VAL A 114 35.69 4.36 -2.59
CA VAL A 114 34.93 3.10 -2.60
C VAL A 114 35.77 1.95 -2.01
N GLN A 115 37.09 1.99 -2.21
CA GLN A 115 37.99 0.97 -1.69
C GLN A 115 38.12 1.06 -0.16
N ASP A 116 38.16 2.27 0.40
CA ASP A 116 38.22 2.48 1.85
C ASP A 116 36.94 2.01 2.54
N ILE A 117 35.77 2.32 1.98
CA ILE A 117 34.49 1.81 2.50
C ILE A 117 34.48 0.28 2.55
N TYR A 118 34.95 -0.42 1.50
CA TYR A 118 35.02 -1.89 1.54
C TYR A 118 36.14 -2.43 2.45
N LYS A 119 37.25 -1.69 2.60
CA LYS A 119 38.35 -2.05 3.52
C LYS A 119 37.89 -2.03 4.97
N TRP A 120 37.12 -1.01 5.35
CA TRP A 120 36.62 -0.81 6.72
C TRP A 120 35.34 -1.58 7.02
N ASN A 121 34.68 -2.17 6.01
CA ASN A 121 33.46 -2.97 6.18
C ASN A 121 33.59 -4.36 5.51
N PRO A 122 34.35 -5.30 6.09
CA PRO A 122 34.44 -6.67 5.58
C PRO A 122 33.06 -7.33 5.48
N GLY A 123 32.77 -7.99 4.36
CA GLY A 123 31.45 -8.58 4.08
C GLY A 123 30.47 -7.66 3.34
N LEU A 124 30.70 -6.34 3.29
CA LEU A 124 29.82 -5.39 2.59
C LEU A 124 29.83 -5.58 1.06
N LYS A 125 30.93 -6.12 0.53
CA LYS A 125 31.12 -6.41 -0.89
C LYS A 125 30.32 -7.65 -1.34
N GLU A 126 30.14 -8.62 -0.46
CA GLU A 126 29.38 -9.85 -0.70
C GLU A 126 27.88 -9.68 -0.36
N ASN A 127 27.57 -8.95 0.71
CA ASN A 127 26.20 -8.83 1.24
C ASN A 127 25.41 -7.63 0.72
N GLY A 128 26.08 -6.64 0.12
CA GLY A 128 25.49 -5.38 -0.32
C GLY A 128 25.12 -4.44 0.84
N LEU A 129 25.06 -3.14 0.53
CA LEU A 129 24.71 -2.08 1.47
C LEU A 129 23.20 -2.10 1.77
N LYS A 130 22.82 -2.22 3.05
CA LYS A 130 21.41 -2.30 3.48
C LYS A 130 20.98 -1.04 4.21
N VAL A 131 19.75 -0.60 3.99
CA VAL A 131 19.15 0.53 4.72
C VAL A 131 19.05 0.19 6.22
N GLY A 132 19.49 1.10 7.08
CA GLY A 132 19.59 0.91 8.53
C GLY A 132 20.85 0.16 8.99
N GLU A 133 21.73 -0.26 8.08
CA GLU A 133 23.03 -0.86 8.43
C GLU A 133 24.01 0.22 8.92
N THR A 134 24.69 -0.03 10.03
CA THR A 134 25.78 0.84 10.49
C THR A 134 27.08 0.42 9.81
N ILE A 135 27.64 1.31 8.99
CA ILE A 135 28.95 1.10 8.35
C ILE A 135 30.02 2.02 8.95
N TYR A 136 31.27 1.60 8.89
CA TYR A 136 32.44 2.42 9.22
C TYR A 136 32.80 3.34 8.06
N ILE A 137 33.03 4.62 8.36
CA ILE A 137 33.40 5.66 7.39
C ILE A 137 34.77 6.30 7.69
N SER A 138 35.52 5.72 8.62
CA SER A 138 36.90 6.03 8.95
C SER A 138 37.61 4.77 9.45
N GLU A 139 38.95 4.72 9.34
CA GLU A 139 39.74 3.56 9.76
C GLU A 139 39.66 3.31 11.28
N ASP A 140 39.19 2.13 11.67
CA ASP A 140 39.19 1.66 13.06
C ASP A 140 40.27 0.56 13.24
N PRO A 141 41.29 0.77 14.10
CA PRO A 141 42.36 -0.21 14.35
C PRO A 141 41.88 -1.59 14.82
N SER A 142 40.67 -1.69 15.39
CA SER A 142 40.12 -2.96 15.88
C SER A 142 39.59 -3.88 14.77
N ILE A 143 39.30 -3.36 13.57
CA ILE A 143 38.79 -4.15 12.44
C ILE A 143 39.90 -4.98 11.79
N THR A 144 41.15 -4.50 11.80
CA THR A 144 42.32 -5.24 11.31
C THR A 144 42.49 -6.58 12.03
N ALA A 145 42.16 -6.65 13.33
CA ALA A 145 42.26 -7.88 14.12
C ALA A 145 41.15 -8.92 13.86
N LEU A 146 40.07 -8.53 13.16
CA LEU A 146 38.98 -9.44 12.79
C LEU A 146 39.24 -10.17 11.46
N GLN A 147 40.13 -9.65 10.61
CA GLN A 147 40.42 -10.22 9.29
C GLN A 147 41.14 -11.58 9.36
N ASP A 148 41.93 -11.83 10.41
CA ASP A 148 42.65 -13.10 10.57
C ASP A 148 41.78 -14.27 11.06
N LYS A 149 40.56 -14.01 11.58
CA LYS A 149 39.66 -15.06 12.07
C LYS A 149 38.65 -15.60 11.06
N PHE A 150 38.50 -14.97 9.89
CA PHE A 150 37.49 -15.36 8.89
C PHE A 150 38.01 -16.30 7.78
N LYS A 151 39.26 -16.77 7.85
CA LYS A 151 39.87 -17.61 6.79
C LYS A 151 39.66 -19.12 6.91
N GLU A 152 39.19 -19.65 8.04
CA GLU A 152 39.22 -21.10 8.32
C GLU A 152 37.88 -21.86 8.26
N LYS A 153 36.80 -21.29 7.69
CA LYS A 153 35.50 -22.00 7.66
C LYS A 153 34.71 -21.85 6.36
N ASN A 154 35.30 -22.30 5.25
CA ASN A 154 34.59 -22.52 3.97
C ASN A 154 35.22 -23.65 3.13
N GLU A 155 35.07 -24.90 3.57
CA GLU A 155 35.19 -26.09 2.71
C GLU A 155 33.95 -26.99 2.83
N SER A 156 32.85 -26.58 2.20
CA SER A 156 31.79 -27.50 1.78
C SER A 156 30.91 -26.86 0.69
N SER A 157 31.41 -26.84 -0.55
CA SER A 157 30.72 -26.23 -1.69
C SER A 157 30.91 -27.04 -2.98
N LYS A 158 30.35 -28.25 -3.01
CA LYS A 158 30.24 -29.08 -4.23
C LYS A 158 28.92 -29.86 -4.31
N GLU A 159 27.80 -29.17 -4.56
CA GLU A 159 26.64 -29.77 -5.28
C GLU A 159 25.58 -28.73 -5.70
N PHE A 160 25.90 -27.86 -6.67
CA PHE A 160 24.91 -27.06 -7.42
C PHE A 160 25.34 -26.95 -8.89
N ASN A 161 25.26 -28.06 -9.63
CA ASN A 161 25.65 -28.10 -11.05
C ASN A 161 24.76 -29.05 -11.88
N LYS A 162 23.56 -28.58 -12.24
CA LYS A 162 22.95 -28.77 -13.58
C LYS A 162 21.63 -28.01 -13.70
N LEU A 163 21.69 -26.84 -14.33
CA LEU A 163 20.55 -26.26 -15.05
C LEU A 163 20.83 -26.47 -16.55
N ASP A 164 19.96 -27.19 -17.25
CA ASP A 164 20.06 -27.32 -18.71
C ASP A 164 19.78 -25.96 -19.37
N TYR A 165 20.46 -25.66 -20.48
CA TYR A 165 20.44 -24.34 -21.12
C TYR A 165 20.46 -24.40 -22.65
N ILE A 166 19.93 -23.34 -23.27
CA ILE A 166 20.10 -23.01 -24.69
C ILE A 166 20.82 -21.66 -24.83
N TYR A 167 21.09 -21.20 -26.05
CA TYR A 167 21.77 -19.92 -26.32
C TYR A 167 20.85 -18.90 -26.99
N LYS A 168 20.85 -17.65 -26.48
CA LYS A 168 20.23 -16.46 -27.09
C LYS A 168 21.35 -15.52 -27.56
N ILE A 169 21.11 -14.81 -28.67
CA ILE A 169 21.95 -13.68 -29.10
C ILE A 169 21.25 -12.39 -28.65
N VAL A 170 22.01 -11.48 -28.04
CA VAL A 170 21.50 -10.22 -27.50
C VAL A 170 21.17 -9.23 -28.61
N GLU A 171 19.93 -8.76 -28.64
CA GLU A 171 19.43 -7.79 -29.61
C GLU A 171 19.56 -6.33 -29.12
N PRO A 172 19.52 -5.33 -30.02
CA PRO A 172 19.62 -3.93 -29.63
C PRO A 172 18.55 -3.51 -28.61
N LYS A 173 18.99 -2.92 -27.50
CA LYS A 173 18.17 -2.47 -26.34
C LYS A 173 17.65 -3.58 -25.42
N GLU A 174 18.06 -4.84 -25.59
CA GLU A 174 17.80 -5.87 -24.59
C GLU A 174 18.56 -5.61 -23.28
N THR A 175 18.03 -6.13 -22.17
CA THR A 175 18.64 -6.07 -20.84
C THR A 175 18.53 -7.43 -20.16
N LEU A 176 19.39 -7.72 -19.17
CA LEU A 176 19.30 -8.95 -18.38
C LEU A 176 17.91 -9.17 -17.78
N TYR A 177 17.22 -8.08 -17.40
CA TYR A 177 15.84 -8.13 -16.90
C TYR A 177 14.83 -8.51 -17.99
N GLY A 178 14.96 -7.92 -19.19
CA GLY A 178 14.12 -8.27 -20.36
C GLY A 178 14.27 -9.74 -20.75
N ILE A 179 15.50 -10.24 -20.82
CA ILE A 179 15.80 -11.64 -21.18
C ILE A 179 15.35 -12.60 -20.06
N ALA A 180 15.48 -12.20 -18.79
CA ALA A 180 14.95 -13.00 -17.66
C ALA A 180 13.42 -13.18 -17.79
N ASN A 181 12.71 -12.11 -18.16
CA ASN A 181 11.27 -12.14 -18.38
C ASN A 181 10.88 -12.94 -19.64
N GLU A 182 11.62 -12.81 -20.75
CA GLU A 182 11.43 -13.58 -22.00
C GLU A 182 11.52 -15.10 -21.75
N TYR A 183 12.53 -15.54 -21.00
CA TYR A 183 12.79 -16.95 -20.69
C TYR A 183 12.18 -17.42 -19.36
N ASN A 184 11.22 -16.67 -18.80
CA ASN A 184 10.50 -16.97 -17.56
C ASN A 184 11.42 -17.44 -16.41
N THR A 185 12.48 -16.69 -16.16
CA THR A 185 13.53 -16.98 -15.17
C THR A 185 13.92 -15.71 -14.40
N THR A 186 14.92 -15.79 -13.53
CA THR A 186 15.43 -14.64 -12.77
C THR A 186 16.75 -14.13 -13.34
N VAL A 187 17.04 -12.84 -13.13
CA VAL A 187 18.37 -12.27 -13.43
C VAL A 187 19.47 -13.02 -12.69
N GLN A 188 19.20 -13.49 -11.45
CA GLN A 188 20.12 -14.32 -10.68
C GLN A 188 20.41 -15.66 -11.40
N ASN A 189 19.40 -16.33 -11.94
CA ASN A 189 19.59 -17.57 -12.70
C ASN A 189 20.35 -17.34 -14.02
N LEU A 190 20.15 -16.18 -14.68
CA LEU A 190 20.95 -15.79 -15.85
C LEU A 190 22.41 -15.51 -15.48
N ILE A 191 22.69 -14.89 -14.33
CA ILE A 191 24.05 -14.67 -13.82
C ILE A 191 24.69 -16.01 -13.39
N ILE A 192 23.93 -16.95 -12.82
CA ILE A 192 24.40 -18.31 -12.51
C ILE A 192 24.80 -19.06 -13.80
N LEU A 193 24.02 -18.92 -14.88
CA LEU A 193 24.35 -19.51 -16.17
C LEU A 193 25.48 -18.77 -16.93
N ASN A 194 25.70 -17.49 -16.65
CA ASN A 194 26.68 -16.61 -17.31
C ASN A 194 27.43 -15.74 -16.26
N PRO A 195 28.35 -16.32 -15.45
CA PRO A 195 28.94 -15.63 -14.29
C PRO A 195 29.69 -14.34 -14.61
N GLU A 196 30.18 -14.18 -15.84
CA GLU A 196 30.81 -12.98 -16.36
C GLU A 196 29.87 -11.75 -16.39
N LEU A 197 28.56 -11.95 -16.55
CA LEU A 197 27.55 -10.88 -16.57
C LEU A 197 27.28 -10.30 -15.17
N GLY A 198 27.78 -10.94 -14.11
CA GLY A 198 27.85 -10.36 -12.76
C GLY A 198 29.01 -9.37 -12.58
N LYS A 199 29.88 -9.18 -13.59
CA LYS A 199 31.10 -8.34 -13.51
C LYS A 199 31.17 -7.26 -14.60
N ARG A 200 30.26 -7.27 -15.57
CA ARG A 200 30.20 -6.29 -16.67
C ARG A 200 28.80 -6.27 -17.27
N GLU A 201 28.52 -5.21 -18.04
CA GLU A 201 27.27 -5.08 -18.78
C GLU A 201 27.18 -6.04 -19.97
N LEU A 202 25.93 -6.29 -20.38
CA LEU A 202 25.51 -7.14 -21.49
C LEU A 202 25.79 -6.42 -22.82
N LYS A 203 26.48 -7.05 -23.77
CA LYS A 203 26.81 -6.43 -25.06
C LYS A 203 25.83 -6.84 -26.16
N ILE A 204 25.49 -5.90 -27.04
CA ILE A 204 24.68 -6.17 -28.24
C ILE A 204 25.45 -7.15 -29.15
N GLY A 205 24.75 -8.18 -29.66
CA GLY A 205 25.32 -9.26 -30.46
C GLY A 205 26.04 -10.36 -29.65
N GLU A 206 26.08 -10.25 -28.32
CA GLU A 206 26.68 -11.27 -27.45
C GLU A 206 25.82 -12.54 -27.39
N LYS A 207 26.45 -13.71 -27.28
CA LYS A 207 25.75 -15.01 -27.19
C LYS A 207 25.78 -15.53 -25.75
N ILE A 208 24.64 -15.51 -25.08
CA ILE A 208 24.49 -15.88 -23.65
C ILE A 208 23.64 -17.15 -23.49
N LYS A 209 23.81 -17.84 -22.36
CA LYS A 209 23.05 -19.03 -21.98
C LYS A 209 21.76 -18.66 -21.25
N VAL A 210 20.66 -19.32 -21.57
CA VAL A 210 19.34 -19.14 -20.91
C VAL A 210 18.73 -20.51 -20.58
N PRO A 211 17.91 -20.65 -19.52
CA PRO A 211 17.44 -21.97 -19.08
C PRO A 211 16.59 -22.70 -20.12
N SER A 212 16.76 -24.02 -20.22
CA SER A 212 16.05 -24.91 -21.16
C SER A 212 14.87 -25.64 -20.49
N VAL A 213 13.99 -24.90 -19.82
CA VAL A 213 12.91 -25.51 -18.99
C VAL A 213 11.61 -25.69 -19.78
N PHE A 214 11.60 -26.61 -20.76
CA PHE A 214 10.38 -27.29 -21.25
C PHE A 214 10.70 -28.64 -21.92
N LYS A 215 11.35 -29.57 -21.21
CA LYS A 215 11.48 -30.96 -21.70
C LYS A 215 11.67 -32.07 -20.66
N LYS A 216 10.82 -32.13 -19.63
CA LYS A 216 10.46 -33.39 -18.93
C LYS A 216 9.21 -33.18 -18.10
N GLY A 217 8.15 -33.97 -18.32
CA GLY A 217 6.91 -33.85 -17.55
C GLY A 217 5.59 -34.18 -18.26
N ILE A 218 5.58 -34.82 -19.44
CA ILE A 218 4.34 -35.39 -19.99
C ILE A 218 4.02 -36.67 -19.21
N GLY A 219 3.34 -36.51 -18.06
CA GLY A 219 2.51 -37.56 -17.50
C GLY A 219 1.24 -37.68 -18.33
N LYS A 220 0.74 -38.90 -18.51
CA LYS A 220 -0.52 -39.13 -19.25
C LYS A 220 -1.68 -38.44 -18.52
N MET A 221 -2.22 -37.38 -19.11
CA MET A 221 -3.61 -36.95 -18.92
C MET A 221 -4.37 -37.22 -20.23
N GLU A 222 -5.65 -37.55 -20.12
CA GLU A 222 -6.34 -38.39 -21.10
C GLU A 222 -6.79 -37.66 -22.37
N GLU A 223 -6.77 -38.41 -23.47
CA GLU A 223 -7.01 -37.95 -24.84
C GLU A 223 -8.50 -37.59 -25.11
N ASP A 224 -9.38 -37.88 -24.17
CA ASP A 224 -10.83 -37.71 -24.31
C ASP A 224 -11.33 -36.31 -23.92
N GLN A 225 -10.64 -35.57 -23.04
CA GLN A 225 -11.05 -34.22 -22.65
C GLN A 225 -10.98 -33.21 -23.82
N ILE A 226 -10.09 -33.45 -24.79
CA ILE A 226 -9.93 -32.58 -25.97
C ILE A 226 -11.07 -32.78 -26.98
N LYS A 227 -11.68 -33.98 -27.04
CA LYS A 227 -12.77 -34.28 -27.98
C LYS A 227 -14.05 -33.53 -27.64
N ASP A 228 -14.34 -33.29 -26.36
CA ASP A 228 -15.53 -32.57 -25.92
C ASP A 228 -15.46 -31.07 -26.25
N ILE A 229 -14.29 -30.44 -26.09
CA ILE A 229 -14.06 -29.02 -26.43
C ILE A 229 -14.21 -28.78 -27.95
N LEU A 230 -13.86 -29.77 -28.77
CA LEU A 230 -13.88 -29.66 -30.23
C LEU A 230 -15.24 -29.97 -30.89
N LYS A 231 -16.29 -30.31 -30.13
CA LYS A 231 -17.63 -30.61 -30.68
C LYS A 231 -18.26 -29.47 -31.49
N GLY A 232 -17.82 -28.22 -31.30
CA GLY A 232 -18.24 -27.05 -32.10
C GLY A 232 -17.41 -26.77 -33.36
N GLY A 233 -16.28 -27.47 -33.56
CA GLY A 233 -15.31 -27.18 -34.62
C GLY A 233 -14.49 -25.90 -34.39
N THR A 234 -13.51 -25.67 -35.26
CA THR A 234 -12.60 -24.51 -35.20
C THR A 234 -12.93 -23.43 -36.23
N THR A 235 -12.49 -22.21 -35.97
CA THR A 235 -12.41 -21.08 -36.91
C THR A 235 -10.98 -20.56 -36.98
N LYS A 236 -10.67 -19.71 -37.97
CA LYS A 236 -9.44 -18.94 -38.01
C LYS A 236 -9.67 -17.51 -37.55
N ILE A 237 -8.73 -17.00 -36.75
CA ILE A 237 -8.61 -15.59 -36.37
C ILE A 237 -7.25 -15.05 -36.81
N LYS A 238 -7.13 -13.73 -36.95
CA LYS A 238 -5.87 -13.06 -37.24
C LYS A 238 -5.43 -12.28 -36.01
N VAL A 239 -4.15 -12.41 -35.64
CA VAL A 239 -3.59 -11.82 -34.42
C VAL A 239 -3.44 -10.32 -34.58
N GLU A 240 -4.09 -9.55 -33.73
CA GLU A 240 -4.09 -8.09 -33.76
C GLU A 240 -2.86 -7.47 -33.04
N PRO A 241 -2.55 -6.18 -33.25
CA PRO A 241 -1.45 -5.52 -32.56
C PRO A 241 -1.61 -5.55 -31.03
N LYS A 242 -0.57 -6.02 -30.32
CA LYS A 242 -0.51 -6.19 -28.86
C LYS A 242 -1.35 -7.35 -28.28
N GLU A 243 -1.95 -8.20 -29.11
CA GLU A 243 -2.47 -9.48 -28.60
C GLU A 243 -1.35 -10.38 -28.09
N THR A 244 -1.70 -11.24 -27.14
CA THR A 244 -0.82 -12.21 -26.50
C THR A 244 -1.46 -13.58 -26.51
N ILE A 245 -0.67 -14.65 -26.35
CA ILE A 245 -1.21 -16.01 -26.20
C ILE A 245 -2.24 -16.03 -25.07
N TYR A 246 -1.96 -15.30 -23.97
CA TYR A 246 -2.85 -15.13 -22.82
C TYR A 246 -4.19 -14.46 -23.15
N SER A 247 -4.21 -13.35 -23.89
CA SER A 247 -5.47 -12.69 -24.28
C SER A 247 -6.31 -13.58 -25.19
N ILE A 248 -5.67 -14.24 -26.16
CA ILE A 248 -6.36 -15.15 -27.09
C ILE A 248 -6.93 -16.38 -26.36
N THR A 249 -6.17 -16.99 -25.44
CA THR A 249 -6.69 -18.09 -24.61
C THR A 249 -7.89 -17.68 -23.76
N LYS A 250 -7.86 -16.46 -23.22
CA LYS A 250 -8.91 -15.91 -22.36
C LYS A 250 -10.18 -15.56 -23.14
N ASP A 251 -10.03 -15.05 -24.35
CA ASP A 251 -11.16 -14.63 -25.19
C ASP A 251 -11.91 -15.84 -25.78
N TYR A 252 -11.20 -16.93 -26.07
CA TYR A 252 -11.75 -18.16 -26.64
C TYR A 252 -11.97 -19.30 -25.63
N GLY A 253 -11.71 -19.05 -24.33
CA GLY A 253 -12.07 -19.97 -23.24
C GLY A 253 -11.28 -21.29 -23.21
N ILE A 254 -10.03 -21.29 -23.71
CA ILE A 254 -9.16 -22.48 -23.80
C ILE A 254 -7.83 -22.26 -23.09
N SER A 255 -7.14 -23.34 -22.74
CA SER A 255 -5.79 -23.26 -22.17
C SER A 255 -4.73 -22.88 -23.21
N ALA A 256 -3.58 -22.36 -22.76
CA ALA A 256 -2.44 -22.09 -23.65
C ALA A 256 -1.87 -23.38 -24.27
N GLU A 257 -2.04 -24.53 -23.60
CA GLU A 257 -1.67 -25.83 -24.13
C GLU A 257 -2.63 -26.28 -25.25
N GLU A 258 -3.94 -26.08 -25.08
CA GLU A 258 -4.94 -26.31 -26.14
C GLU A 258 -4.71 -25.39 -27.35
N LEU A 259 -4.49 -24.09 -27.12
CA LEU A 259 -4.21 -23.14 -28.22
C LEU A 259 -2.91 -23.51 -28.97
N LEU A 260 -1.89 -24.01 -28.26
CA LEU A 260 -0.65 -24.52 -28.85
C LEU A 260 -0.84 -25.85 -29.60
N LYS A 261 -1.72 -26.75 -29.12
CA LYS A 261 -2.10 -27.98 -29.85
C LYS A 261 -2.87 -27.66 -31.14
N LEU A 262 -3.75 -26.66 -31.10
CA LEU A 262 -4.47 -26.14 -32.28
C LEU A 262 -3.57 -25.38 -33.25
N ASN A 263 -2.46 -24.81 -32.76
CA ASN A 263 -1.53 -23.99 -33.52
C ASN A 263 -0.08 -24.35 -33.17
N PRO A 264 0.43 -25.49 -33.66
CA PRO A 264 1.75 -26.00 -33.27
C PRO A 264 2.89 -25.00 -33.49
N ASP A 265 2.74 -24.06 -34.43
CA ASP A 265 3.76 -23.05 -34.76
C ASP A 265 3.85 -21.90 -33.75
N LEU A 266 2.91 -21.78 -32.79
CA LEU A 266 3.05 -20.89 -31.63
C LEU A 266 4.28 -21.22 -30.77
N ARG A 267 4.88 -22.42 -30.93
CA ARG A 267 6.19 -22.79 -30.36
C ARG A 267 7.33 -21.85 -30.78
N PHE A 268 7.14 -21.05 -31.83
CA PHE A 268 8.09 -20.05 -32.33
C PHE A 268 7.72 -18.59 -31.95
N GLY A 269 6.75 -18.42 -31.03
CA GLY A 269 6.25 -17.13 -30.59
C GLY A 269 5.08 -16.61 -31.42
N LEU A 270 4.20 -15.85 -30.76
CA LEU A 270 3.06 -15.17 -31.37
C LEU A 270 3.54 -13.94 -32.16
N LYS A 271 3.02 -13.73 -33.38
CA LYS A 271 3.34 -12.57 -34.22
C LYS A 271 2.06 -11.84 -34.65
N THR A 272 2.05 -10.52 -34.59
CA THR A 272 0.94 -9.72 -35.16
C THR A 272 0.77 -10.05 -36.64
N GLY A 273 -0.47 -10.28 -37.05
CA GLY A 273 -0.85 -10.71 -38.40
C GLY A 273 -0.84 -12.23 -38.63
N MET A 274 -0.39 -13.04 -37.68
CA MET A 274 -0.44 -14.51 -37.74
C MET A 274 -1.89 -15.01 -37.75
N GLU A 275 -2.19 -16.07 -38.49
CA GLU A 275 -3.49 -16.76 -38.41
C GLU A 275 -3.44 -17.87 -37.36
N LEU A 276 -4.46 -17.97 -36.51
CA LEU A 276 -4.63 -19.02 -35.50
C LEU A 276 -5.99 -19.71 -35.60
N ASN A 277 -6.00 -21.02 -35.44
CA ASN A 277 -7.19 -21.84 -35.24
C ASN A 277 -7.65 -21.74 -33.78
N VAL A 278 -8.91 -21.40 -33.55
CA VAL A 278 -9.56 -21.30 -32.23
C VAL A 278 -10.97 -21.93 -32.27
N PRO A 279 -11.57 -22.36 -31.14
CA PRO A 279 -12.91 -22.95 -31.14
C PRO A 279 -14.00 -21.95 -31.57
N LYS A 280 -15.00 -22.43 -32.33
CA LYS A 280 -16.14 -21.59 -32.78
C LYS A 280 -17.00 -21.07 -31.63
N THR A 281 -17.14 -21.83 -30.55
CA THR A 281 -17.93 -21.45 -29.35
C THR A 281 -17.41 -20.20 -28.64
N GLY A 282 -16.13 -19.83 -28.82
CA GLY A 282 -15.57 -18.61 -28.26
C GLY A 282 -16.08 -17.33 -28.92
N ILE A 283 -16.45 -17.38 -30.21
CA ILE A 283 -16.83 -16.21 -31.03
C ILE A 283 -18.08 -15.53 -30.48
N GLU A 284 -19.11 -16.31 -30.10
CA GLU A 284 -20.35 -15.78 -29.52
C GLU A 284 -20.09 -15.02 -28.20
N SER A 285 -19.06 -15.42 -27.44
CA SER A 285 -18.62 -14.70 -26.24
C SER A 285 -17.77 -13.47 -26.54
N TYR A 286 -17.04 -13.47 -27.66
CA TYR A 286 -16.13 -12.40 -28.08
C TYR A 286 -16.92 -11.17 -28.58
N ASP A 287 -17.88 -11.37 -29.47
CA ASP A 287 -18.71 -10.27 -29.99
C ASP A 287 -19.66 -9.69 -28.94
N ALA A 288 -20.09 -10.49 -27.96
CA ALA A 288 -20.87 -10.03 -26.81
C ALA A 288 -20.03 -9.12 -25.87
N LYS A 289 -18.77 -9.46 -25.59
CA LYS A 289 -17.88 -8.65 -24.73
C LYS A 289 -17.49 -7.31 -25.35
N LYS A 290 -17.47 -7.22 -26.69
CA LYS A 290 -17.09 -6.00 -27.43
C LYS A 290 -18.14 -4.87 -27.37
N ASN A 291 -19.37 -5.19 -26.98
CA ASN A 291 -20.51 -4.28 -26.96
C ASN A 291 -20.99 -3.88 -25.54
N LEU A 292 -20.25 -4.21 -24.48
CA LEU A 292 -20.51 -3.63 -23.15
C LEU A 292 -20.01 -2.18 -23.09
N ASN A 293 -20.92 -1.25 -23.39
CA ASN A 293 -20.80 0.12 -22.89
C ASN A 293 -20.78 0.08 -21.35
N TYR A 294 -19.84 0.81 -20.74
CA TYR A 294 -19.66 0.84 -19.28
C TYR A 294 -20.81 1.55 -18.52
N GLU A 295 -21.78 2.11 -19.23
CA GLU A 295 -22.99 2.74 -18.65
C GLU A 295 -23.84 1.77 -17.80
N THR A 296 -23.69 0.45 -17.96
CA THR A 296 -24.50 -0.56 -17.27
C THR A 296 -23.88 -1.17 -16.00
N VAL A 297 -22.69 -0.74 -15.55
CA VAL A 297 -22.02 -1.31 -14.35
C VAL A 297 -22.33 -0.54 -13.07
N PHE A 298 -22.83 0.69 -13.16
CA PHE A 298 -23.20 1.53 -12.00
C PHE A 298 -24.72 1.76 -11.87
N SER A 299 -25.54 1.10 -12.68
CA SER A 299 -27.00 1.24 -12.69
C SER A 299 -27.72 0.40 -11.62
N ASN A 300 -27.18 0.31 -10.41
CA ASN A 300 -27.95 -0.11 -9.25
C ASN A 300 -28.44 1.14 -8.49
N LYS A 301 -29.74 1.17 -8.16
CA LYS A 301 -30.33 2.16 -7.24
C LYS A 301 -29.83 1.92 -5.80
N HIS A 302 -28.54 2.14 -5.54
CA HIS A 302 -28.05 2.27 -4.18
C HIS A 302 -28.66 3.53 -3.58
N SER A 303 -29.28 3.40 -2.40
CA SER A 303 -29.71 4.57 -1.64
C SER A 303 -28.48 5.41 -1.27
N ALA A 304 -28.53 6.72 -1.50
CA ALA A 304 -27.48 7.63 -1.03
C ALA A 304 -27.38 7.67 0.52
N VAL A 305 -28.39 7.11 1.21
CA VAL A 305 -28.46 7.01 2.67
C VAL A 305 -27.50 5.93 3.18
N ILE A 306 -26.61 6.30 4.09
CA ILE A 306 -25.85 5.36 4.91
C ILE A 306 -26.79 4.74 5.95
N SER A 307 -26.93 3.42 5.90
CA SER A 307 -27.72 2.62 6.83
C SER A 307 -26.94 2.36 8.12
N ASN A 308 -27.60 2.54 9.27
CA ASN A 308 -27.09 2.00 10.54
C ASN A 308 -27.57 0.55 10.68
N LEU A 309 -26.66 -0.40 10.42
CA LEU A 309 -26.92 -1.84 10.46
C LEU A 309 -27.19 -2.40 11.88
N GLU A 310 -26.77 -1.69 12.94
CA GLU A 310 -27.04 -2.08 14.34
C GLU A 310 -28.55 -2.08 14.66
N LYS A 311 -29.32 -1.25 13.96
CA LYS A 311 -30.78 -1.12 14.19
C LYS A 311 -31.59 -2.31 13.69
N SER A 312 -31.00 -3.18 12.87
CA SER A 312 -31.67 -4.31 12.20
C SER A 312 -31.03 -5.68 12.53
N ILE A 313 -30.18 -5.75 13.56
CA ILE A 313 -29.55 -7.01 14.00
C ILE A 313 -30.56 -8.00 14.58
N VAL A 314 -30.38 -9.27 14.25
CA VAL A 314 -31.16 -10.42 14.71
C VAL A 314 -30.24 -11.38 15.46
N LYS A 315 -30.49 -11.56 16.77
CA LYS A 315 -29.58 -12.25 17.71
C LYS A 315 -29.94 -13.72 17.96
N THR A 316 -30.77 -14.34 17.12
CA THR A 316 -31.39 -15.64 17.41
C THR A 316 -30.47 -16.83 17.19
N ASN A 317 -29.48 -16.71 16.31
CA ASN A 317 -28.61 -17.79 15.88
C ASN A 317 -27.17 -17.42 16.20
N SER A 318 -26.39 -18.35 16.73
CA SER A 318 -24.94 -18.19 16.84
C SER A 318 -24.30 -18.05 15.46
N LYS A 319 -23.23 -17.27 15.38
CA LYS A 319 -22.44 -17.06 14.17
C LYS A 319 -20.98 -17.31 14.43
N GLU A 320 -20.26 -17.85 13.45
CA GLU A 320 -18.83 -18.11 13.57
C GLU A 320 -18.02 -17.36 12.50
N ILE A 321 -16.98 -16.66 12.97
CA ILE A 321 -16.04 -15.93 12.13
C ILE A 321 -14.62 -16.48 12.31
N ALA A 322 -13.95 -16.78 11.20
CA ALA A 322 -12.56 -17.25 11.18
C ALA A 322 -11.63 -16.15 10.64
N PHE A 323 -10.57 -15.84 11.38
CA PHE A 323 -9.52 -14.94 10.93
C PHE A 323 -8.34 -15.74 10.36
N LEU A 324 -7.93 -15.44 9.12
CA LEU A 324 -6.73 -15.95 8.48
C LEU A 324 -5.73 -14.80 8.32
N LEU A 325 -4.85 -14.60 9.30
CA LEU A 325 -4.00 -13.41 9.39
C LEU A 325 -2.50 -13.79 9.38
N PRO A 326 -1.63 -13.05 8.66
CA PRO A 326 -0.19 -13.29 8.64
C PRO A 326 0.49 -12.79 9.92
N PHE A 327 0.39 -13.57 10.99
CA PHE A 327 1.23 -13.37 12.16
C PHE A 327 2.65 -13.90 11.90
N ASN A 328 2.80 -14.85 10.97
CA ASN A 328 4.07 -15.42 10.55
C ASN A 328 4.93 -15.87 11.75
N VAL A 329 4.30 -16.50 12.75
CA VAL A 329 4.87 -16.74 14.09
C VAL A 329 6.14 -17.60 14.02
N ASP A 330 6.14 -18.63 13.17
CA ASP A 330 7.30 -19.48 12.89
C ASP A 330 8.52 -18.65 12.43
N ASN A 331 8.28 -17.55 11.73
CA ASN A 331 9.32 -16.67 11.21
C ASN A 331 9.82 -15.65 12.24
N LEU A 332 9.30 -15.59 13.47
CA LEU A 332 9.76 -14.63 14.49
C LEU A 332 11.13 -15.00 15.08
N GLY A 333 11.42 -16.28 15.31
CA GLY A 333 12.68 -16.70 15.93
C GLY A 333 12.90 -16.13 17.35
N SER A 334 14.16 -16.05 17.80
CA SER A 334 14.50 -15.71 19.20
C SER A 334 14.49 -14.22 19.54
N ASP A 335 14.51 -13.33 18.55
CA ASP A 335 14.65 -11.88 18.73
C ASP A 335 13.36 -11.17 18.28
N ILE A 336 12.32 -11.38 19.09
CA ILE A 336 10.96 -10.88 18.86
C ILE A 336 10.94 -9.35 18.98
N GLU A 337 11.67 -8.78 19.96
CA GLU A 337 11.73 -7.34 20.18
C GLU A 337 12.23 -6.56 18.96
N ARG A 338 13.30 -7.03 18.29
CA ARG A 338 13.77 -6.36 17.08
C ARG A 338 12.73 -6.46 15.97
N LYS A 339 12.05 -7.60 15.80
CA LYS A 339 11.04 -7.76 14.75
C LYS A 339 9.82 -6.88 14.95
N LEU A 340 9.31 -6.75 16.17
CA LEU A 340 8.25 -5.78 16.49
C LEU A 340 8.69 -4.32 16.24
N LYS A 341 10.00 -4.03 16.22
CA LYS A 341 10.55 -2.70 15.89
C LYS A 341 10.81 -2.50 14.39
N THR A 342 11.02 -3.55 13.60
CA THR A 342 11.48 -3.45 12.19
C THR A 342 10.51 -4.03 11.15
N ASP A 343 9.66 -4.98 11.51
CA ASP A 343 8.76 -5.65 10.57
C ASP A 343 7.44 -4.88 10.41
N SER A 344 7.42 -4.01 9.41
CA SER A 344 6.23 -3.20 9.09
C SER A 344 5.00 -4.04 8.66
N PHE A 345 5.19 -5.28 8.19
CA PHE A 345 4.09 -6.14 7.75
C PHE A 345 3.48 -6.85 8.96
N LEU A 346 4.31 -7.40 9.85
CA LEU A 346 3.88 -7.92 11.15
C LEU A 346 3.13 -6.84 11.95
N ASN A 347 3.69 -5.63 12.05
CA ASN A 347 3.05 -4.53 12.78
C ASN A 347 1.70 -4.13 12.16
N MET A 348 1.60 -4.14 10.83
CA MET A 348 0.31 -3.94 10.14
C MET A 348 -0.70 -5.05 10.47
N THR A 349 -0.29 -6.31 10.55
CA THR A 349 -1.17 -7.43 10.96
C THR A 349 -1.61 -7.27 12.42
N LEU A 350 -0.68 -6.95 13.33
CA LEU A 350 -0.96 -6.78 14.76
C LEU A 350 -1.92 -5.60 15.00
N ASP A 351 -1.70 -4.46 14.33
CA ASP A 351 -2.62 -3.32 14.36
C ASP A 351 -4.02 -3.72 13.88
N PHE A 352 -4.12 -4.35 12.70
CA PHE A 352 -5.40 -4.80 12.14
C PHE A 352 -6.12 -5.76 13.09
N TYR A 353 -5.41 -6.69 13.72
CA TYR A 353 -5.98 -7.61 14.70
C TYR A 353 -6.39 -6.90 15.99
N ALA A 354 -5.59 -5.96 16.52
CA ALA A 354 -5.93 -5.17 17.71
C ALA A 354 -7.20 -4.33 17.51
N GLY A 355 -7.37 -3.77 16.30
CA GLY A 355 -8.62 -3.12 15.90
C GLY A 355 -9.80 -4.09 15.83
N SER A 356 -9.60 -5.25 15.21
CA SER A 356 -10.61 -6.32 15.09
C SER A 356 -11.08 -6.81 16.46
N LEU A 357 -10.17 -6.93 17.43
CA LEU A 357 -10.48 -7.31 18.82
C LEU A 357 -11.40 -6.28 19.52
N LEU A 358 -11.31 -4.99 19.20
CA LEU A 358 -12.26 -4.00 19.73
C LEU A 358 -13.64 -4.11 19.08
N ALA A 359 -13.72 -4.44 17.79
CA ALA A 359 -15.01 -4.67 17.13
C ALA A 359 -15.71 -5.94 17.67
N ILE A 360 -14.95 -7.00 17.96
CA ILE A 360 -15.45 -8.20 18.64
C ILE A 360 -15.91 -7.86 20.07
N GLU A 361 -15.16 -7.04 20.80
CA GLU A 361 -15.57 -6.58 22.14
C GLU A 361 -16.88 -5.77 22.10
N GLU A 362 -17.08 -4.94 21.07
CA GLU A 362 -18.32 -4.18 20.88
C GLU A 362 -19.49 -5.08 20.48
N ALA A 363 -19.26 -6.07 19.60
CA ALA A 363 -20.24 -7.12 19.29
C ALA A 363 -20.70 -7.89 20.53
N ASN A 364 -19.77 -8.17 21.46
CA ASN A 364 -20.08 -8.79 22.74
C ASN A 364 -20.91 -7.88 23.67
N LYS A 365 -20.64 -6.57 23.69
CA LYS A 365 -21.49 -5.59 24.43
C LYS A 365 -22.89 -5.47 23.83
N LEU A 366 -23.01 -5.59 22.50
CA LEU A 366 -24.29 -5.72 21.82
C LEU A 366 -24.99 -7.07 22.10
N GLY A 367 -24.35 -8.02 22.80
CA GLY A 367 -24.92 -9.33 23.10
C GLY A 367 -25.13 -10.21 21.87
N LEU A 368 -24.25 -10.08 20.87
CA LEU A 368 -24.26 -10.93 19.68
C LEU A 368 -23.63 -12.29 20.00
N PRO A 369 -24.28 -13.43 19.69
CA PRO A 369 -23.72 -14.76 19.92
C PRO A 369 -22.67 -15.09 18.85
N LEU A 370 -21.49 -14.49 18.96
CA LEU A 370 -20.39 -14.60 18.00
C LEU A 370 -19.25 -15.48 18.53
N ASN A 371 -18.96 -16.56 17.82
CA ASN A 371 -17.77 -17.39 18.01
C ASN A 371 -16.65 -16.89 17.08
N VAL A 372 -15.41 -16.84 17.58
CA VAL A 372 -14.25 -16.35 16.83
C VAL A 372 -13.14 -17.40 16.83
N LYS A 373 -12.74 -17.84 15.64
CA LYS A 373 -11.55 -18.66 15.38
C LYS A 373 -10.44 -17.77 14.79
N VAL A 374 -9.19 -18.01 15.15
CA VAL A 374 -8.04 -17.22 14.66
C VAL A 374 -6.89 -18.16 14.31
N TYR A 375 -6.39 -18.06 13.08
CA TYR A 375 -5.31 -18.88 12.55
C TYR A 375 -4.22 -17.99 11.95
N ASP A 376 -2.96 -18.36 12.19
CA ASP A 376 -1.83 -17.76 11.46
C ASP A 376 -1.80 -18.33 10.03
N SER A 377 -2.13 -17.49 9.05
CA SER A 377 -2.12 -17.88 7.64
C SER A 377 -0.71 -18.06 7.07
N ASN A 378 0.34 -17.74 7.85
CA ASN A 378 1.76 -17.83 7.54
C ASN A 378 2.04 -17.51 6.06
N GLU A 379 1.73 -16.27 5.65
CA GLU A 379 1.63 -15.87 4.26
C GLU A 379 2.57 -14.73 3.83
N SER A 380 2.91 -14.79 2.55
CA SER A 380 3.44 -13.69 1.74
C SER A 380 2.61 -13.59 0.46
N LYS A 381 2.96 -12.68 -0.45
CA LYS A 381 2.24 -12.49 -1.72
C LYS A 381 2.05 -13.77 -2.56
N ASN A 382 2.92 -14.76 -2.42
CA ASN A 382 2.97 -15.96 -3.26
C ASN A 382 2.97 -17.30 -2.50
N ASN A 383 2.84 -17.28 -1.17
CA ASN A 383 2.73 -18.50 -0.35
C ASN A 383 1.80 -18.28 0.84
N SER A 384 1.20 -19.36 1.36
CA SER A 384 0.37 -19.33 2.56
C SER A 384 0.10 -20.75 3.07
N SER A 385 -0.10 -20.88 4.38
CA SER A 385 -0.64 -22.08 5.04
C SER A 385 -2.15 -22.28 4.87
N VAL A 386 -2.89 -21.37 4.22
CA VAL A 386 -4.35 -21.47 3.96
C VAL A 386 -4.81 -22.86 3.54
N ALA A 387 -4.13 -23.48 2.57
CA ALA A 387 -4.51 -24.79 2.07
C ALA A 387 -4.36 -25.91 3.11
N SER A 388 -3.40 -25.82 4.03
CA SER A 388 -3.20 -26.82 5.09
C SER A 388 -4.11 -26.56 6.29
N ILE A 389 -4.39 -25.29 6.63
CA ILE A 389 -5.37 -24.88 7.64
C ILE A 389 -6.76 -25.42 7.29
N VAL A 390 -7.27 -25.09 6.10
CA VAL A 390 -8.60 -25.54 5.63
C VAL A 390 -8.71 -27.07 5.50
N SER A 391 -7.58 -27.79 5.40
CA SER A 391 -7.58 -29.27 5.32
C SER A 391 -7.42 -29.97 6.68
N LYS A 392 -7.10 -29.24 7.75
CA LYS A 392 -6.86 -29.77 9.10
C LYS A 392 -7.93 -29.35 10.10
N GLU A 393 -8.46 -28.15 9.93
CA GLU A 393 -9.36 -27.48 10.86
C GLU A 393 -10.82 -27.63 10.42
N GLU A 394 -11.75 -27.59 11.37
CA GLU A 394 -13.19 -27.68 11.09
C GLU A 394 -13.75 -26.33 10.66
N PHE A 395 -13.88 -26.17 9.33
CA PHE A 395 -14.50 -25.01 8.67
C PHE A 395 -16.02 -25.15 8.42
N GLN A 396 -16.63 -26.28 8.81
CA GLN A 396 -18.03 -26.59 8.46
C GLN A 396 -19.04 -25.60 9.08
N ASP A 397 -18.76 -25.10 10.28
CA ASP A 397 -19.64 -24.16 11.00
C ASP A 397 -19.26 -22.68 10.79
N VAL A 398 -18.20 -22.39 10.03
CA VAL A 398 -17.72 -21.02 9.77
C VAL A 398 -18.66 -20.29 8.80
N ASP A 399 -19.33 -19.22 9.22
CA ASP A 399 -20.12 -18.39 8.31
C ASP A 399 -19.23 -17.50 7.42
N VAL A 400 -18.18 -16.92 8.00
CA VAL A 400 -17.35 -15.90 7.35
C VAL A 400 -15.87 -16.07 7.69
N VAL A 401 -15.01 -15.89 6.68
CA VAL A 401 -13.56 -15.77 6.83
C VAL A 401 -13.13 -14.32 6.58
N ILE A 402 -12.42 -13.70 7.53
CA ILE A 402 -11.67 -12.46 7.29
C ILE A 402 -10.21 -12.80 7.00
N GLY A 403 -9.74 -12.38 5.82
CA GLY A 403 -8.44 -12.72 5.28
C GLY A 403 -8.51 -13.84 4.22
N PRO A 404 -7.38 -14.20 3.59
CA PRO A 404 -6.04 -13.67 3.84
C PRO A 404 -5.82 -12.25 3.29
N PHE A 405 -4.66 -11.65 3.58
CA PHE A 405 -4.33 -10.28 3.18
C PHE A 405 -3.99 -10.14 1.69
N PHE A 406 -3.40 -11.17 1.07
CA PHE A 406 -2.99 -11.14 -0.34
C PHE A 406 -4.04 -11.77 -1.28
N GLN A 407 -4.26 -11.15 -2.44
CA GLN A 407 -5.27 -11.63 -3.41
C GLN A 407 -5.01 -13.05 -3.91
N ASN A 408 -3.74 -13.43 -4.12
CA ASN A 408 -3.38 -14.79 -4.54
C ASN A 408 -3.83 -15.85 -3.52
N ASN A 409 -3.76 -15.52 -2.23
CA ASN A 409 -4.12 -16.43 -1.15
C ASN A 409 -5.63 -16.46 -0.89
N ILE A 410 -6.35 -15.34 -1.15
CA ILE A 410 -7.81 -15.34 -1.31
C ILE A 410 -8.24 -16.25 -2.47
N ASN A 411 -7.55 -16.20 -3.61
CA ASN A 411 -7.87 -17.07 -4.76
C ASN A 411 -7.66 -18.55 -4.41
N LEU A 412 -6.60 -18.89 -3.66
CA LEU A 412 -6.35 -20.23 -3.14
C LEU A 412 -7.44 -20.68 -2.13
N LEU A 413 -7.85 -19.81 -1.22
CA LEU A 413 -8.95 -20.07 -0.29
C LEU A 413 -10.25 -20.37 -1.06
N THR A 414 -10.56 -19.54 -2.06
CA THR A 414 -11.75 -19.67 -2.92
C THR A 414 -11.78 -21.01 -3.65
N GLN A 415 -10.62 -21.52 -4.12
CA GLN A 415 -10.52 -22.84 -4.74
C GLN A 415 -10.77 -23.97 -3.73
N LYS A 416 -10.33 -23.83 -2.48
CA LYS A 416 -10.53 -24.82 -1.41
C LYS A 416 -11.97 -24.83 -0.87
N LEU A 417 -12.63 -23.68 -0.84
CA LEU A 417 -13.98 -23.48 -0.32
C LEU A 417 -15.05 -23.37 -1.42
N LYS A 418 -14.74 -23.77 -2.66
CA LYS A 418 -15.61 -23.55 -3.85
C LYS A 418 -17.05 -24.07 -3.71
N ASN A 419 -17.26 -25.12 -2.93
CA ASN A 419 -18.55 -25.79 -2.74
C ASN A 419 -19.17 -25.46 -1.36
N THR A 420 -18.94 -24.27 -0.83
CA THR A 420 -19.44 -23.84 0.49
C THR A 420 -20.03 -22.43 0.42
N ASP A 421 -21.00 -22.15 1.30
CA ASP A 421 -21.63 -20.82 1.42
C ASP A 421 -20.79 -19.83 2.26
N ILE A 422 -19.56 -20.22 2.62
CA ILE A 422 -18.65 -19.42 3.46
C ILE A 422 -18.26 -18.14 2.72
N VAL A 423 -18.54 -17.00 3.34
CA VAL A 423 -18.18 -15.68 2.79
C VAL A 423 -16.71 -15.39 3.07
N MET A 424 -15.94 -15.01 2.06
CA MET A 424 -14.51 -14.73 2.13
C MET A 424 -14.25 -13.23 1.95
N VAL A 425 -13.86 -12.56 3.03
CA VAL A 425 -13.68 -11.11 3.09
C VAL A 425 -12.18 -10.79 2.99
N SER A 426 -11.75 -10.20 1.87
CA SER A 426 -10.39 -9.67 1.73
C SER A 426 -10.30 -8.28 2.37
N PRO A 427 -9.50 -8.09 3.44
CA PRO A 427 -9.54 -6.86 4.24
C PRO A 427 -8.64 -5.75 3.70
N LEU A 428 -7.51 -6.09 3.03
CA LEU A 428 -6.44 -5.13 2.70
C LEU A 428 -6.04 -5.10 1.22
N SER A 429 -6.34 -6.16 0.44
CA SER A 429 -5.93 -6.23 -0.98
C SER A 429 -6.69 -5.22 -1.85
N ASN A 430 -5.96 -4.34 -2.53
CA ASN A 430 -6.47 -3.49 -3.60
C ASN A 430 -6.24 -4.07 -5.01
N GLU A 431 -5.74 -5.30 -5.14
CA GLU A 431 -5.56 -5.97 -6.44
C GLU A 431 -6.91 -6.48 -6.97
N LYS A 432 -7.16 -6.32 -8.27
CA LYS A 432 -8.41 -6.81 -8.90
C LYS A 432 -8.49 -8.33 -8.75
N ALA A 433 -9.47 -8.85 -8.01
CA ALA A 433 -9.77 -10.28 -8.01
C ALA A 433 -10.02 -10.78 -9.44
N ILE A 434 -9.42 -11.93 -9.77
CA ILE A 434 -9.50 -12.57 -11.09
C ILE A 434 -10.46 -13.78 -11.05
N THR A 435 -10.54 -14.46 -9.89
CA THR A 435 -11.42 -15.60 -9.63
C THR A 435 -12.90 -15.24 -9.77
N GLU A 436 -13.69 -16.16 -10.33
CA GLU A 436 -15.15 -16.10 -10.31
C GLU A 436 -15.67 -16.65 -8.97
N SER A 437 -16.38 -15.84 -8.20
CA SER A 437 -17.04 -16.27 -6.96
C SER A 437 -18.01 -15.21 -6.45
N SER A 438 -19.25 -15.61 -6.16
CA SER A 438 -20.27 -14.80 -5.47
C SER A 438 -19.96 -14.53 -3.99
N ASN A 439 -19.08 -15.35 -3.40
CA ASN A 439 -18.85 -15.37 -1.95
C ASN A 439 -17.56 -14.63 -1.57
N VAL A 440 -16.82 -14.06 -2.53
CA VAL A 440 -15.62 -13.24 -2.29
C VAL A 440 -15.99 -11.77 -2.25
N ILE A 441 -15.53 -11.09 -1.20
CA ILE A 441 -15.81 -9.68 -0.92
C ILE A 441 -14.50 -8.92 -0.77
N GLN A 442 -14.24 -7.96 -1.67
CA GLN A 442 -13.08 -7.08 -1.59
C GLN A 442 -13.48 -5.78 -0.86
N THR A 443 -13.00 -5.57 0.36
CA THR A 443 -13.35 -4.39 1.17
C THR A 443 -12.55 -3.14 0.83
N MET A 444 -11.49 -3.26 0.02
CA MET A 444 -10.62 -2.17 -0.38
C MET A 444 -10.98 -1.73 -1.81
N PRO A 445 -11.41 -0.48 -2.03
CA PRO A 445 -11.63 0.03 -3.39
C PRO A 445 -10.36 -0.01 -4.24
N HIS A 446 -10.51 -0.35 -5.52
CA HIS A 446 -9.41 -0.30 -6.48
C HIS A 446 -9.09 1.15 -6.87
N SER A 447 -7.86 1.40 -7.30
CA SER A 447 -7.41 2.73 -7.75
C SER A 447 -8.29 3.33 -8.86
N ASP A 448 -8.83 2.50 -9.76
CA ASP A 448 -9.76 2.94 -10.80
C ASP A 448 -11.09 3.47 -10.24
N VAL A 449 -11.56 2.96 -9.09
CA VAL A 449 -12.74 3.51 -8.40
C VAL A 449 -12.44 4.92 -7.88
N LEU A 450 -11.29 5.11 -7.22
CA LEU A 450 -10.88 6.43 -6.73
C LEU A 450 -10.80 7.45 -7.88
N LYS A 451 -10.19 7.04 -9.02
CA LYS A 451 -10.10 7.87 -10.23
C LYS A 451 -11.48 8.24 -10.78
N SER A 452 -12.37 7.26 -10.94
CA SER A 452 -13.73 7.48 -11.41
C SER A 452 -14.50 8.42 -10.49
N THR A 453 -14.53 8.16 -9.18
CA THR A 453 -15.23 9.02 -8.20
C THR A 453 -14.82 10.49 -8.31
N LEU A 454 -13.52 10.78 -8.50
CA LEU A 454 -13.03 12.15 -8.68
C LEU A 454 -13.43 12.75 -10.03
N LEU A 455 -13.32 11.99 -11.12
CA LEU A 455 -13.66 12.45 -12.47
C LEU A 455 -15.16 12.70 -12.60
N ASP A 456 -15.98 11.74 -12.21
CA ASP A 456 -17.45 11.78 -12.30
C ASP A 456 -18.01 12.96 -11.49
N TYR A 457 -17.44 13.24 -10.31
CA TYR A 457 -17.77 14.42 -9.52
C TYR A 457 -17.55 15.72 -10.31
N PHE A 458 -16.37 15.93 -10.90
CA PHE A 458 -16.09 17.16 -11.67
C PHE A 458 -16.82 17.22 -13.02
N ILE A 459 -17.09 16.06 -13.64
CA ILE A 459 -17.91 15.94 -14.87
C ILE A 459 -19.36 16.34 -14.57
N SER A 460 -19.93 15.92 -13.44
CA SER A 460 -21.28 16.30 -13.02
C SER A 460 -21.44 17.81 -12.83
N GLN A 461 -20.35 18.50 -12.41
CA GLN A 461 -20.25 19.95 -12.29
C GLN A 461 -20.01 20.67 -13.63
N LYS A 462 -19.92 19.95 -14.76
CA LYS A 462 -19.62 20.48 -16.10
C LYS A 462 -18.27 21.23 -16.18
N SER A 463 -17.30 20.78 -15.39
CA SER A 463 -15.98 21.41 -15.30
C SER A 463 -15.14 21.18 -16.57
N ASN A 464 -14.28 22.14 -16.92
CA ASN A 464 -13.17 21.92 -17.87
C ASN A 464 -12.04 21.15 -17.15
N ILE A 465 -11.93 19.85 -17.43
CA ILE A 465 -10.97 18.96 -16.74
C ILE A 465 -9.71 18.75 -17.59
N THR A 466 -8.54 18.95 -16.98
CA THR A 466 -7.24 18.63 -17.55
C THR A 466 -6.44 17.77 -16.58
N VAL A 467 -6.00 16.58 -17.00
CA VAL A 467 -5.16 15.68 -16.20
C VAL A 467 -3.71 15.79 -16.64
N ILE A 468 -2.80 16.01 -15.70
CA ILE A 468 -1.35 16.09 -15.92
C ILE A 468 -0.74 14.78 -15.42
N VAL A 469 -0.28 13.92 -16.32
CA VAL A 469 0.14 12.55 -16.02
C VAL A 469 1.61 12.33 -16.34
N ASP A 470 2.37 11.78 -15.39
CA ASP A 470 3.75 11.34 -15.60
C ASP A 470 3.88 10.32 -16.75
N ASP A 471 4.94 10.41 -17.55
CA ASP A 471 5.15 9.50 -18.69
C ASP A 471 5.19 8.01 -18.33
N LYS A 472 5.74 7.69 -17.15
CA LYS A 472 5.78 6.34 -16.59
C LYS A 472 4.41 5.79 -16.13
N LYS A 473 3.39 6.64 -15.91
CA LYS A 473 2.05 6.21 -15.43
C LYS A 473 1.14 5.80 -16.61
N SER A 474 1.63 4.85 -17.41
CA SER A 474 0.91 4.31 -18.59
C SER A 474 -0.45 3.71 -18.25
N SER A 475 -0.62 3.13 -17.06
CA SER A 475 -1.91 2.62 -16.56
C SER A 475 -2.97 3.72 -16.43
N THR A 476 -2.62 4.89 -15.88
CA THR A 476 -3.54 6.04 -15.84
C THR A 476 -3.85 6.56 -17.25
N LYS A 477 -2.84 6.71 -18.11
CA LYS A 477 -3.05 7.18 -19.50
C LYS A 477 -4.01 6.25 -20.27
N ASN A 478 -3.83 4.94 -20.16
CA ASN A 478 -4.70 3.94 -20.79
C ASN A 478 -6.13 3.95 -20.22
N PHE A 479 -6.26 4.08 -18.88
CA PHE A 479 -7.57 4.20 -18.21
C PHE A 479 -8.34 5.43 -18.69
N LEU A 480 -7.70 6.61 -18.71
CA LEU A 480 -8.33 7.84 -19.18
C LEU A 480 -8.71 7.76 -20.66
N GLN A 481 -7.82 7.24 -21.52
CA GLN A 481 -8.13 7.08 -22.94
C GLN A 481 -9.32 6.12 -23.20
N LYS A 482 -9.47 5.08 -22.38
CA LYS A 482 -10.53 4.08 -22.54
C LYS A 482 -11.86 4.51 -21.95
N GLU A 483 -11.87 4.94 -20.69
CA GLU A 483 -13.10 5.20 -19.93
C GLU A 483 -13.52 6.69 -19.97
N TYR A 484 -12.57 7.61 -20.19
CA TYR A 484 -12.79 9.07 -20.15
C TYR A 484 -12.21 9.81 -21.39
N PRO A 485 -12.55 9.39 -22.63
CA PRO A 485 -11.90 9.91 -23.85
C PRO A 485 -12.07 11.42 -24.08
N ASN A 486 -13.07 12.05 -23.45
CA ASN A 486 -13.33 13.48 -23.53
C ASN A 486 -12.50 14.32 -22.53
N VAL A 487 -11.80 13.69 -21.58
CA VAL A 487 -10.97 14.38 -20.59
C VAL A 487 -9.60 14.69 -21.20
N ARG A 488 -9.17 15.95 -21.11
CA ARG A 488 -7.88 16.39 -21.67
C ARG A 488 -6.74 15.78 -20.86
N VAL A 489 -5.85 15.02 -21.50
CA VAL A 489 -4.65 14.45 -20.85
C VAL A 489 -3.39 15.11 -21.39
N LEU A 490 -2.55 15.63 -20.48
CA LEU A 490 -1.25 16.23 -20.75
C LEU A 490 -0.13 15.42 -20.10
N ASN A 491 1.07 15.51 -20.66
CA ASN A 491 2.30 15.00 -20.04
C ASN A 491 2.76 15.96 -18.92
N SER A 492 3.46 15.46 -17.89
CA SER A 492 4.02 16.29 -16.82
C SER A 492 5.03 17.35 -17.30
N SER A 493 5.64 17.16 -18.47
CA SER A 493 6.46 18.17 -19.16
C SER A 493 5.67 19.42 -19.60
N ALA A 494 4.34 19.32 -19.76
CA ALA A 494 3.48 20.45 -20.13
C ALA A 494 3.09 21.35 -18.95
N ALA A 495 3.53 21.06 -17.72
CA ALA A 495 3.18 21.84 -16.52
C ALA A 495 3.41 23.36 -16.69
N LYS A 496 4.48 23.74 -17.40
CA LYS A 496 4.88 25.14 -17.68
C LYS A 496 3.91 25.90 -18.59
N THR A 497 2.98 25.21 -19.25
CA THR A 497 2.07 25.79 -20.26
C THR A 497 0.59 25.53 -19.96
N ILE A 498 0.25 25.01 -18.77
CA ILE A 498 -1.13 24.60 -18.43
C ILE A 498 -2.16 25.74 -18.46
N GLY A 499 -1.70 26.98 -18.25
CA GLY A 499 -2.55 28.18 -18.37
C GLY A 499 -3.19 28.36 -19.75
N ASN A 500 -2.65 27.73 -20.80
CA ASN A 500 -3.21 27.76 -22.15
C ASN A 500 -4.51 26.93 -22.30
N TYR A 501 -4.86 26.12 -21.30
CA TYR A 501 -6.05 25.24 -21.32
C TYR A 501 -7.16 25.73 -20.39
N LEU A 502 -7.04 26.94 -19.85
CA LEU A 502 -8.07 27.62 -19.07
C LEU A 502 -9.21 28.09 -19.96
N VAL A 503 -10.44 28.00 -19.44
CA VAL A 503 -11.68 28.42 -20.11
C VAL A 503 -12.42 29.37 -19.16
N ALA A 504 -12.82 30.54 -19.67
CA ALA A 504 -13.57 31.53 -18.90
C ALA A 504 -15.01 31.05 -18.62
N ASN A 505 -15.62 31.56 -17.55
CA ASN A 505 -17.00 31.27 -17.14
C ASN A 505 -17.34 29.78 -16.91
N THR A 506 -16.33 28.96 -16.60
CA THR A 506 -16.49 27.58 -16.13
C THR A 506 -15.42 27.26 -15.09
N LYS A 507 -15.66 26.22 -14.28
CA LYS A 507 -14.67 25.69 -13.36
C LYS A 507 -13.56 24.96 -14.13
N ASN A 508 -12.31 25.32 -13.86
CA ASN A 508 -11.14 24.69 -14.46
C ASN A 508 -10.47 23.76 -13.45
N VAL A 509 -10.54 22.46 -13.69
CA VAL A 509 -10.00 21.45 -12.78
C VAL A 509 -8.73 20.86 -13.37
N PHE A 510 -7.63 20.98 -12.64
CA PHE A 510 -6.36 20.36 -12.99
C PHE A 510 -6.08 19.19 -12.06
N ILE A 511 -6.14 17.97 -12.59
CA ILE A 511 -5.87 16.75 -11.83
C ILE A 511 -4.40 16.38 -12.03
N LEU A 512 -3.61 16.43 -10.97
CA LEU A 512 -2.20 16.05 -10.99
C LEU A 512 -2.03 14.55 -10.67
N ASP A 513 -1.50 13.79 -11.61
CA ASP A 513 -1.05 12.40 -11.43
C ASP A 513 0.45 12.29 -11.72
N SER A 514 1.25 12.98 -10.89
CA SER A 514 2.71 13.03 -10.99
C SER A 514 3.35 12.80 -9.62
N ASN A 515 4.51 12.12 -9.62
CA ASN A 515 5.36 11.97 -8.44
C ASN A 515 6.59 12.89 -8.53
N SER A 516 6.56 13.93 -9.38
CA SER A 516 7.63 14.90 -9.56
C SER A 516 7.34 16.18 -8.78
N ILE A 517 8.26 16.56 -7.89
CA ILE A 517 8.18 17.81 -7.11
C ILE A 517 8.20 19.03 -8.06
N GLU A 518 9.05 19.02 -9.11
CA GLU A 518 9.08 20.10 -10.12
C GLU A 518 7.72 20.28 -10.79
N THR A 519 7.09 19.18 -11.20
CA THR A 519 5.77 19.21 -11.86
C THR A 519 4.69 19.70 -10.92
N ALA A 520 4.70 19.28 -9.65
CA ALA A 520 3.76 19.74 -8.64
C ALA A 520 3.91 21.24 -8.33
N LEU A 521 5.14 21.72 -8.18
CA LEU A 521 5.45 23.14 -7.96
C LEU A 521 5.02 24.01 -9.13
N GLU A 522 5.43 23.64 -10.33
CA GLU A 522 5.08 24.38 -11.55
C GLU A 522 3.57 24.43 -11.73
N THR A 523 2.89 23.29 -11.61
CA THR A 523 1.41 23.23 -11.69
C THR A 523 0.77 24.16 -10.66
N THR A 524 1.17 24.05 -9.38
CA THR A 524 0.60 24.85 -8.30
C THR A 524 0.82 26.35 -8.54
N ASN A 525 2.04 26.76 -8.89
CA ASN A 525 2.37 28.16 -9.12
C ASN A 525 1.66 28.75 -10.36
N GLN A 526 1.57 28.00 -11.47
CA GLN A 526 0.84 28.43 -12.67
C GLN A 526 -0.66 28.64 -12.40
N LEU A 527 -1.27 27.75 -11.61
CA LEU A 527 -2.69 27.86 -11.24
C LEU A 527 -2.94 29.04 -10.29
N LEU A 528 -2.11 29.23 -9.27
CA LEU A 528 -2.21 30.37 -8.35
C LEU A 528 -2.11 31.71 -9.09
N ASN A 529 -1.18 31.82 -10.04
CA ASN A 529 -0.99 33.02 -10.88
C ASN A 529 -2.19 33.36 -11.78
N LYS A 530 -3.20 32.49 -11.87
CA LYS A 530 -4.40 32.65 -12.70
C LYS A 530 -5.72 32.58 -11.91
N LYS A 531 -5.71 32.24 -10.61
CA LYS A 531 -6.94 32.01 -9.82
C LYS A 531 -7.85 33.23 -9.70
N ASP A 532 -7.30 34.44 -9.80
CA ASP A 532 -8.08 35.68 -9.69
C ASP A 532 -8.77 36.07 -11.01
N LEU A 533 -8.47 35.35 -12.10
CA LEU A 533 -9.03 35.56 -13.45
C LEU A 533 -9.96 34.43 -13.90
N PHE A 534 -9.87 33.26 -13.27
CA PHE A 534 -10.59 32.04 -13.62
C PHE A 534 -10.98 31.26 -12.36
N ASP A 535 -12.16 30.64 -12.34
CA ASP A 535 -12.47 29.61 -11.34
C ASP A 535 -11.56 28.40 -11.60
N ILE A 536 -10.63 28.15 -10.66
CA ILE A 536 -9.57 27.14 -10.77
C ILE A 536 -9.58 26.27 -9.51
N GLN A 537 -9.48 24.96 -9.72
CA GLN A 537 -9.37 23.97 -8.66
C GLN A 537 -8.25 22.96 -9.00
N LEU A 538 -7.38 22.69 -8.02
CA LEU A 538 -6.40 21.62 -8.08
C LEU A 538 -7.01 20.32 -7.54
N ALA A 539 -6.65 19.20 -8.14
CA ALA A 539 -7.09 17.89 -7.71
C ALA A 539 -6.00 16.83 -7.92
N ALA A 540 -6.15 15.66 -7.32
CA ALA A 540 -5.23 14.54 -7.50
C ALA A 540 -5.96 13.20 -7.33
N PHE A 541 -5.53 12.15 -8.03
CA PHE A 541 -6.13 10.80 -7.90
C PHE A 541 -5.77 10.09 -6.58
N GLU A 542 -4.78 10.60 -5.86
CA GLU A 542 -4.33 10.15 -4.54
C GLU A 542 -3.61 11.34 -3.87
N LYS A 543 -3.71 11.51 -2.54
CA LYS A 543 -2.78 12.41 -1.84
C LYS A 543 -1.42 11.73 -1.80
N ASN A 544 -0.42 12.36 -2.40
CA ASN A 544 0.95 11.88 -2.47
C ASN A 544 1.94 12.90 -1.89
N ASP A 545 3.13 12.42 -1.56
CA ASP A 545 4.17 13.16 -0.83
C ASP A 545 4.64 14.47 -1.51
N VAL A 546 4.33 14.69 -2.80
CA VAL A 546 4.71 15.95 -3.47
C VAL A 546 3.91 17.15 -2.96
N PHE A 547 2.70 16.94 -2.42
CA PHE A 547 1.92 17.99 -1.76
C PHE A 547 2.42 18.30 -0.33
N ASP A 548 3.26 17.44 0.25
CA ASP A 548 3.93 17.64 1.54
C ASP A 548 5.37 18.22 1.36
N TYR A 549 5.67 18.72 0.16
CA TYR A 549 6.91 19.44 -0.13
C TYR A 549 6.80 20.89 0.35
N SER A 550 7.84 21.40 1.02
CA SER A 550 7.75 22.62 1.82
C SER A 550 7.50 23.93 1.06
N GLU A 551 7.71 23.96 -0.26
CA GLU A 551 7.34 25.11 -1.10
C GLU A 551 5.88 25.06 -1.59
N ILE A 552 5.18 23.94 -1.40
CA ILE A 552 3.74 23.76 -1.60
C ILE A 552 3.08 23.85 -0.22
N THR A 553 2.96 25.09 0.31
CA THR A 553 2.40 25.32 1.64
C THR A 553 0.91 24.99 1.69
N ILE A 554 0.37 24.73 2.90
CA ILE A 554 -1.05 24.40 3.04
C ILE A 554 -1.97 25.50 2.49
N GLU A 555 -1.59 26.78 2.58
CA GLU A 555 -2.37 27.89 2.01
C GLU A 555 -2.46 27.83 0.49
N LYS A 556 -1.42 27.32 -0.20
CA LYS A 556 -1.48 27.12 -1.65
C LYS A 556 -2.48 26.03 -2.01
N LEU A 557 -2.54 24.95 -1.22
CA LEU A 557 -3.48 23.85 -1.40
C LEU A 557 -4.92 24.27 -1.10
N VAL A 558 -5.13 25.07 -0.04
CA VAL A 558 -6.41 25.67 0.33
C VAL A 558 -6.88 26.68 -0.71
N ALA A 559 -6.00 27.58 -1.17
CA ALA A 559 -6.33 28.57 -2.20
C ALA A 559 -6.70 27.96 -3.57
N LEU A 560 -6.22 26.74 -3.85
CA LEU A 560 -6.60 25.94 -5.02
C LEU A 560 -7.65 24.85 -4.71
N LYS A 561 -8.18 24.80 -3.47
CA LYS A 561 -9.18 23.82 -2.98
C LYS A 561 -8.80 22.38 -3.34
N LEU A 562 -7.55 21.99 -3.05
CA LEU A 562 -7.00 20.67 -3.39
C LEU A 562 -7.99 19.57 -3.02
N THR A 563 -8.45 18.83 -4.02
CA THR A 563 -9.48 17.79 -3.86
C THR A 563 -8.98 16.42 -4.33
N TYR A 564 -9.15 15.40 -3.51
CA TYR A 564 -8.68 14.04 -3.82
C TYR A 564 -9.59 12.97 -3.23
N PRO A 565 -9.68 11.79 -3.85
CA PRO A 565 -10.42 10.66 -3.33
C PRO A 565 -9.61 9.94 -2.23
N SER A 566 -10.30 9.40 -1.23
CA SER A 566 -9.68 8.59 -0.17
C SER A 566 -10.60 7.46 0.29
N VAL A 567 -10.02 6.32 0.66
CA VAL A 567 -10.76 5.19 1.25
C VAL A 567 -11.11 5.46 2.71
N THR A 568 -10.29 6.24 3.41
CA THR A 568 -10.49 6.68 4.79
C THR A 568 -10.69 8.19 4.85
N ARG A 569 -11.46 8.66 5.83
CA ARG A 569 -11.53 10.07 6.20
C ARG A 569 -10.94 10.29 7.59
N GLU A 570 -10.54 11.52 7.93
CA GLU A 570 -10.44 11.89 9.33
C GLU A 570 -11.85 11.90 9.92
N ASN A 571 -12.04 11.30 11.11
CA ASN A 571 -13.33 11.24 11.76
C ASN A 571 -13.31 12.03 13.07
N GLU A 572 -14.12 13.09 13.13
CA GLU A 572 -14.28 13.97 14.29
C GLU A 572 -15.55 13.68 15.10
N THR A 573 -16.34 12.66 14.72
CA THR A 573 -17.52 12.28 15.50
C THR A 573 -17.14 11.77 16.88
N GLU A 574 -18.07 11.91 17.84
CA GLU A 574 -17.94 11.36 19.20
C GLU A 574 -17.58 9.87 19.19
N ALA A 575 -18.17 9.09 18.28
CA ALA A 575 -17.84 7.67 18.10
C ALA A 575 -16.37 7.43 17.71
N GLY A 576 -15.79 8.26 16.83
CA GLY A 576 -14.38 8.18 16.46
C GLY A 576 -13.44 8.57 17.61
N SER A 577 -13.79 9.62 18.35
CA SER A 577 -13.06 10.03 19.56
C SER A 577 -13.12 8.95 20.65
N LEU A 578 -14.27 8.31 20.84
CA LEU A 578 -14.45 7.22 21.80
C LEU A 578 -13.67 5.96 21.38
N PHE A 579 -13.72 5.57 20.11
CA PHE A 579 -12.89 4.49 19.57
C PHE A 579 -11.40 4.74 19.82
N ALA A 580 -10.89 5.92 19.47
CA ALA A 580 -9.48 6.27 19.66
C ALA A 580 -9.07 6.26 21.14
N LYS A 581 -9.93 6.75 22.04
CA LYS A 581 -9.72 6.72 23.49
C LYS A 581 -9.69 5.29 24.03
N ASN A 582 -10.63 4.44 23.63
CA ASN A 582 -10.71 3.04 24.05
C ASN A 582 -9.52 2.23 23.54
N TYR A 583 -9.11 2.44 22.28
CA TYR A 583 -7.91 1.83 21.71
C TYR A 583 -6.65 2.25 22.48
N LYS A 584 -6.49 3.55 22.79
CA LYS A 584 -5.36 4.04 23.57
C LYS A 584 -5.34 3.50 24.99
N ALA A 585 -6.49 3.41 25.66
CA ALA A 585 -6.59 2.84 27.00
C ALA A 585 -6.17 1.35 27.06
N LYS A 586 -6.38 0.60 25.97
CA LYS A 586 -6.06 -0.84 25.87
C LYS A 586 -4.63 -1.10 25.37
N ASN A 587 -4.12 -0.27 24.47
CA ASN A 587 -2.84 -0.50 23.76
C ASN A 587 -1.72 0.51 24.10
N ASN A 588 -1.99 1.52 24.93
CA ASN A 588 -1.10 2.64 25.27
C ASN A 588 -0.61 3.52 24.09
N ILE A 589 -1.16 3.31 22.88
CA ILE A 589 -0.90 4.07 21.66
C ILE A 589 -2.22 4.44 20.98
N TYR A 590 -2.25 5.53 20.21
CA TYR A 590 -3.42 5.83 19.36
C TYR A 590 -3.52 4.82 18.20
N PRO A 591 -4.73 4.58 17.66
CA PRO A 591 -4.90 3.65 16.54
C PRO A 591 -4.19 4.16 15.29
N SER A 592 -3.44 3.26 14.64
CA SER A 592 -2.99 3.45 13.26
C SER A 592 -4.16 3.27 12.29
N ARG A 593 -3.99 3.69 11.03
CA ARG A 593 -4.97 3.44 9.97
C ARG A 593 -5.31 1.96 9.79
N TYR A 594 -4.39 1.05 10.12
CA TYR A 594 -4.62 -0.38 10.02
C TYR A 594 -5.43 -0.90 11.19
N ALA A 595 -5.22 -0.36 12.39
CA ALA A 595 -6.08 -0.62 13.54
C ALA A 595 -7.51 -0.11 13.32
N THR A 596 -7.68 1.13 12.85
CA THR A 596 -9.03 1.63 12.51
C THR A 596 -9.68 0.80 11.41
N ARG A 597 -8.93 0.39 10.37
CA ARG A 597 -9.45 -0.50 9.32
C ARG A 597 -9.79 -1.90 9.83
N GLY A 598 -9.03 -2.43 10.79
CA GLY A 598 -9.32 -3.70 11.46
C GLY A 598 -10.63 -3.66 12.24
N TYR A 599 -10.88 -2.57 12.98
CA TYR A 599 -12.15 -2.31 13.63
C TYR A 599 -13.28 -2.18 12.60
N ASP A 600 -13.13 -1.28 11.62
CA ASP A 600 -14.18 -0.96 10.65
C ASP A 600 -14.59 -2.16 9.80
N VAL A 601 -13.63 -2.91 9.26
CA VAL A 601 -13.94 -4.11 8.45
C VAL A 601 -14.60 -5.18 9.33
N THR A 602 -14.06 -5.44 10.53
CA THR A 602 -14.62 -6.47 11.41
C THR A 602 -16.01 -6.11 11.91
N MET A 603 -16.27 -4.85 12.27
CA MET A 603 -17.59 -4.39 12.71
C MET A 603 -18.62 -4.43 11.57
N ASP A 604 -18.25 -3.99 10.36
CA ASP A 604 -19.13 -4.09 9.19
C ASP A 604 -19.48 -5.55 8.87
N VAL A 605 -18.49 -6.44 8.88
CA VAL A 605 -18.68 -7.89 8.69
C VAL A 605 -19.61 -8.47 9.76
N ILE A 606 -19.33 -8.25 11.05
CA ILE A 606 -20.16 -8.77 12.14
C ILE A 606 -21.61 -8.28 12.01
N LEU A 607 -21.82 -6.98 11.81
CA LEU A 607 -23.17 -6.43 11.67
C LEU A 607 -23.92 -7.04 10.49
N ARG A 608 -23.22 -7.37 9.39
CA ARG A 608 -23.79 -8.05 8.22
C ARG A 608 -24.12 -9.53 8.46
N MET A 609 -23.32 -10.25 9.27
CA MET A 609 -23.62 -11.64 9.69
C MET A 609 -24.94 -11.77 10.45
N PHE A 610 -25.29 -10.73 11.22
CA PHE A 610 -26.50 -10.70 12.05
C PHE A 610 -27.70 -9.97 11.40
N GLN A 611 -27.68 -9.68 10.09
CA GLN A 611 -28.87 -9.15 9.41
C GLN A 611 -29.91 -10.25 9.17
N LYS A 612 -31.20 -9.89 9.28
CA LYS A 612 -32.33 -10.81 9.12
C LYS A 612 -32.28 -11.65 7.84
N ASP A 613 -31.96 -11.02 6.72
CA ASP A 613 -31.95 -11.65 5.38
C ASP A 613 -30.55 -12.22 5.03
N GLY A 614 -29.62 -12.22 5.99
CA GLY A 614 -28.28 -12.78 5.85
C GLY A 614 -27.24 -11.85 5.22
N PHE A 615 -26.00 -12.35 5.20
CA PHE A 615 -24.81 -11.57 4.86
C PHE A 615 -24.86 -10.98 3.43
N LEU A 616 -25.11 -11.82 2.42
CA LEU A 616 -25.09 -11.40 1.02
C LEU A 616 -26.27 -10.46 0.68
N ALA A 617 -27.46 -10.67 1.25
CA ALA A 617 -28.60 -9.78 1.05
C ALA A 617 -28.34 -8.37 1.62
N SER A 618 -27.59 -8.27 2.71
CA SER A 618 -27.22 -6.99 3.33
C SER A 618 -26.38 -6.08 2.42
N MET A 619 -25.71 -6.62 1.40
CA MET A 619 -24.79 -5.87 0.51
C MET A 619 -25.45 -4.68 -0.19
N ASN A 620 -26.76 -4.73 -0.39
CA ASN A 620 -27.55 -3.64 -0.96
C ASN A 620 -27.62 -2.40 -0.04
N SER A 621 -27.34 -2.57 1.26
CA SER A 621 -27.25 -1.47 2.23
C SER A 621 -25.85 -0.90 2.29
N ASN A 622 -25.74 0.39 2.00
CA ASN A 622 -24.52 1.17 2.22
C ASN A 622 -24.31 1.37 3.72
N SER A 623 -23.09 1.20 4.21
CA SER A 623 -22.73 1.38 5.62
C SER A 623 -21.44 2.20 5.74
N GLN A 624 -21.16 2.67 6.96
CA GLN A 624 -19.94 3.39 7.29
C GLN A 624 -19.60 3.09 8.75
N GLN A 625 -18.31 3.03 9.07
CA GLN A 625 -17.81 2.84 10.42
C GLN A 625 -17.00 4.08 10.84
N ILE A 626 -15.89 3.94 11.55
CA ILE A 626 -15.11 5.06 12.09
C ILE A 626 -14.49 5.87 10.94
N GLU A 627 -13.64 5.27 10.11
CA GLU A 627 -12.97 5.96 9.00
C GLU A 627 -13.35 5.43 7.61
N ASN A 628 -13.82 4.19 7.49
CA ASN A 628 -14.10 3.52 6.22
C ASN A 628 -15.60 3.51 5.86
N LYS A 629 -15.89 3.60 4.55
CA LYS A 629 -17.24 3.56 3.94
C LYS A 629 -17.38 2.26 3.13
N PHE A 630 -18.55 1.65 3.16
CA PHE A 630 -18.82 0.36 2.52
C PHE A 630 -20.05 0.48 1.61
N ILE A 631 -19.79 0.46 0.30
CA ILE A 631 -20.79 0.49 -0.78
C ILE A 631 -20.44 -0.69 -1.68
N TYR A 632 -21.23 -1.75 -1.68
CA TYR A 632 -20.84 -2.99 -2.37
C TYR A 632 -21.50 -3.12 -3.73
N VAL A 633 -20.70 -3.37 -4.77
CA VAL A 633 -21.14 -3.62 -6.16
C VAL A 633 -20.57 -4.95 -6.64
N THR A 634 -21.42 -5.79 -7.22
CA THR A 634 -21.03 -7.08 -7.81
C THR A 634 -20.53 -6.87 -9.24
N ASN A 635 -19.38 -7.45 -9.58
CA ASN A 635 -18.84 -7.39 -10.94
C ASN A 635 -19.31 -8.56 -11.83
N SER A 636 -18.92 -8.55 -13.10
CA SER A 636 -19.21 -9.62 -14.08
C SER A 636 -18.77 -11.03 -13.68
N ASN A 637 -17.81 -11.15 -12.77
CA ASN A 637 -17.24 -12.41 -12.29
C ASN A 637 -17.89 -12.83 -10.95
N GLY A 638 -18.98 -12.19 -10.54
CA GLY A 638 -19.67 -12.43 -9.27
C GLY A 638 -18.98 -11.85 -8.03
N VAL A 639 -17.73 -11.36 -8.14
CA VAL A 639 -17.00 -10.83 -6.98
C VAL A 639 -17.60 -9.51 -6.54
N ILE A 640 -17.91 -9.42 -5.26
CA ILE A 640 -18.46 -8.25 -4.60
C ILE A 640 -17.32 -7.32 -4.21
N ARG A 641 -17.42 -6.04 -4.58
CA ARG A 641 -16.35 -5.05 -4.39
C ARG A 641 -16.86 -3.80 -3.69
N ASN A 642 -16.11 -3.32 -2.72
CA ASN A 642 -16.36 -2.03 -2.11
C ASN A 642 -15.99 -0.91 -3.10
N THR A 643 -16.92 -0.01 -3.34
CA THR A 643 -16.77 1.24 -4.09
C THR A 643 -16.89 2.48 -3.17
N GLY A 644 -17.05 2.26 -1.86
CA GLY A 644 -17.09 3.29 -0.82
C GLY A 644 -15.80 4.08 -0.75
N VAL A 645 -15.84 5.29 -1.30
CA VAL A 645 -14.77 6.28 -1.33
C VAL A 645 -15.34 7.60 -0.84
N TYR A 646 -14.53 8.39 -0.13
CA TYR A 646 -14.81 9.78 0.19
C TYR A 646 -14.12 10.70 -0.80
N LEU A 647 -14.73 11.82 -1.13
CA LEU A 647 -13.98 12.95 -1.69
C LEU A 647 -13.60 13.91 -0.56
N LEU A 648 -12.31 14.20 -0.46
CA LEU A 648 -11.72 15.08 0.55
C LEU A 648 -11.25 16.37 -0.11
N GLN A 649 -11.47 17.52 0.54
CA GLN A 649 -11.07 18.84 0.06
C GLN A 649 -10.47 19.68 1.19
N TYR A 650 -9.37 20.37 0.88
CA TYR A 650 -8.78 21.38 1.78
C TYR A 650 -9.71 22.60 1.93
N GLY A 651 -10.11 22.90 3.17
CA GLY A 651 -10.99 24.00 3.55
C GLY A 651 -10.25 25.30 3.92
N GLU A 652 -10.98 26.41 3.93
CA GLU A 652 -10.43 27.76 4.20
C GLU A 652 -9.91 27.92 5.65
N ASP A 653 -10.34 27.06 6.57
CA ASP A 653 -9.92 26.93 7.96
C ASP A 653 -8.71 25.99 8.16
N LEU A 654 -8.03 25.61 7.06
CA LEU A 654 -6.93 24.64 7.01
C LEU A 654 -7.32 23.18 7.35
N THR A 655 -8.61 22.87 7.47
CA THR A 655 -9.09 21.50 7.69
C THR A 655 -9.25 20.71 6.38
N ILE A 656 -9.50 19.40 6.48
CA ILE A 656 -9.77 18.54 5.33
C ILE A 656 -11.22 18.03 5.44
N ASN A 657 -12.09 18.56 4.60
CA ASN A 657 -13.53 18.33 4.64
C ASN A 657 -13.94 17.19 3.71
N VAL A 658 -14.90 16.37 4.16
CA VAL A 658 -15.58 15.39 3.31
C VAL A 658 -16.65 16.12 2.50
N ILE A 659 -16.56 16.04 1.17
CA ILE A 659 -17.51 16.66 0.24
C ILE A 659 -18.42 15.64 -0.48
N GLN A 660 -18.13 14.34 -0.38
CA GLN A 660 -18.94 13.21 -0.89
C GLN A 660 -18.58 11.89 -0.17
#